data_AF-A0A1Z1CCW5-F1
#
_entry.id   AF-A0A1Z1CCW5-F1
#
_cell.length_a   1.000
_cell.length_b   1.000
_cell.length_c   1.000
_cell.angle_alpha   90.00
_cell.angle_beta   90.00
_cell.angle_gamma   90.00
#
_symmetry.space_group_name_H-M   'P 1'
#
loop_
_entity.id
_entity.type
_entity.pdbx_description
1 polymer ?
#
loop_
_entity_poly.entity_id
_entity_poly.type
_entity_poly.pdbx_seq_one_letter_code
_entity_poly.pdbx_strand_id
1 'polypeptide(L)'
;MVNKDPRWAFPESFQFILEEQESDGDWDRSRNSDDGILNTLTALLVVTHPDLPARISKAIIYLEKKLQQWDVGASVHVDFEILVPKLLSMLEQEQLIFQFPQKQILMRLNADKLRHFDPSTVYGSQKHTLLRSLEGFIGKVDFDQIQHQKTNGSFMYSPSSTAAYLMSSSAWDDESEMYIRNAIMHGRGHGNGGVPSVFPSNTFEVTQVVSTLLQAGYTEESLDHRNVKDIALYLVGNFRAQEGLLGFAPSVLAAIDDTARAVITLDRLGRPTSPEKMLCFLDAERSHLRTYHVQDQIIPVLIQVLNRTLLTQHVTGGWSVNNIPEVNAYSILTLLALQGLPQARPLTFKIQSAIQAGRQVLAQAERQRGKPQYLWIEKVTYGSSILGETYCLAARNAPCLHNAWSDKVEKTVTTTATDAISLSEFFHRIPDYSDIPEWKILASVIEGSLYLQKLKVSRYEIFPRQQSSEDKYLNYIPCVWIIVNNCTGVLLDSTLVWDMMVILMLDFLVDEYMESVVAQLGERDIVSLQQIIRALCRNPDIDLSRESALPHTDSQLTTPSSGLEYGLSPSQPRNGYSEPLAAVSDVISTYVRAMVRYPRIQNASLADRCSLKAELEIFLLSHIDQIQDNHHFRGQDSCSLDVVKRSQNPRTNHYGWSHTTAANHTSCAVSLAFYTCRLSWNSSSGGDVFYTSHSKYMVGDLCSHLAVMTRLYNDYASIARDHAESNLNSINFPEFHSGQEGDATEANPPATGEIRARNTLLGHAQYERNCVETSFQTLVETLGKTTASAVKLQDALTLFVGVMNLFADMYVAKDLTNRAYPRLSDRMFNLFHLPCVELWELYNGVIAFNNT
;
A
#
# COMPACT_ATOMS: atom_id res chain seq x y z
N MET A 1 23.99 17.43 31.96
CA MET A 1 23.38 17.38 33.30
C MET A 1 24.18 16.57 34.33
N VAL A 2 25.31 15.93 34.00
CA VAL A 2 26.05 15.11 34.98
C VAL A 2 26.93 15.99 35.90
N ASN A 3 26.63 16.01 37.20
CA ASN A 3 27.37 16.77 38.22
C ASN A 3 28.23 15.83 39.09
N LYS A 4 29.53 16.12 39.18
CA LYS A 4 30.45 15.53 40.16
C LYS A 4 30.77 16.64 41.15
N ASP A 5 29.98 16.72 42.23
CA ASP A 5 30.13 17.57 43.42
C ASP A 5 31.12 18.77 43.32
N PRO A 6 30.69 20.04 43.32
CA PRO A 6 29.54 20.69 42.67
C PRO A 6 29.95 21.23 41.28
N ARG A 7 30.67 20.43 40.48
CA ARG A 7 31.19 20.82 39.16
C ARG A 7 30.55 19.98 38.06
N TRP A 8 30.40 20.58 36.88
CA TRP A 8 30.08 19.83 35.67
C TRP A 8 31.14 18.74 35.45
N ALA A 9 30.72 17.48 35.33
CA ALA A 9 31.65 16.37 35.11
C ALA A 9 32.30 16.42 33.70
N PHE A 10 31.59 17.04 32.75
CA PHE A 10 31.97 17.19 31.34
C PHE A 10 31.72 18.64 30.86
N PRO A 11 32.53 19.62 31.31
CA PRO A 11 32.36 21.02 30.92
C PRO A 11 32.44 21.25 29.41
N GLU A 12 33.24 20.45 28.71
CA GLU A 12 33.37 20.46 27.25
C GLU A 12 32.03 20.17 26.55
N SER A 13 31.24 19.23 27.06
CA SER A 13 29.91 18.91 26.49
C SER A 13 28.89 20.01 26.75
N PHE A 14 28.99 20.71 27.88
CA PHE A 14 28.17 21.91 28.13
C PHE A 14 28.52 23.03 27.15
N GLN A 15 29.81 23.29 26.96
CA GLN A 15 30.29 24.29 26.00
C GLN A 15 29.85 23.95 24.57
N PHE A 16 29.97 22.68 24.17
CA PHE A 16 29.47 22.19 22.89
C PHE A 16 27.99 22.54 22.66
N ILE A 17 27.12 22.28 23.63
CA ILE A 17 25.69 22.63 23.53
C ILE A 17 25.51 24.15 23.35
N LEU A 18 26.28 24.99 24.03
CA LEU A 18 26.15 26.45 23.85
C LEU A 18 26.61 26.91 22.46
N GLU A 19 27.64 26.29 21.91
CA GLU A 19 28.21 26.63 20.60
C GLU A 19 27.34 26.15 19.44
N GLU A 20 26.64 25.04 19.62
CA GLU A 20 25.86 24.37 18.58
C GLU A 20 24.39 24.83 18.48
N GLN A 21 23.99 25.83 19.27
CA GLN A 21 22.66 26.41 19.11
C GLN A 21 22.58 27.23 17.82
N GLU A 22 21.66 26.86 16.94
CA GLU A 22 21.42 27.56 15.69
C GLU A 22 20.71 28.90 15.89
N SER A 23 20.72 29.72 14.84
CA SER A 23 20.20 31.10 14.89
C SER A 23 18.72 31.20 15.25
N ASP A 24 17.91 30.21 14.85
CA ASP A 24 16.48 30.07 15.13
C ASP A 24 16.20 29.39 16.49
N GLY A 25 17.23 28.90 17.17
CA GLY A 25 17.17 28.37 18.53
C GLY A 25 17.25 26.85 18.64
N ASP A 26 17.44 26.13 17.53
CA ASP A 26 17.50 24.66 17.52
C ASP A 26 18.91 24.08 17.69
N TRP A 27 18.97 22.75 17.74
CA TRP A 27 20.21 21.95 17.78
C TRP A 27 20.21 20.85 16.70
N ASP A 28 19.41 20.99 15.64
CA ASP A 28 19.23 19.94 14.65
C ASP A 28 19.92 20.22 13.32
N ARG A 29 20.98 19.45 13.06
CA ARG A 29 21.73 19.49 11.79
C ARG A 29 21.07 18.71 10.66
N SER A 30 20.14 17.80 10.96
CA SER A 30 19.43 16.98 9.97
C SER A 30 18.28 17.72 9.30
N ARG A 31 17.79 18.81 9.92
CA ARG A 31 16.58 19.57 9.55
C ARG A 31 15.31 18.70 9.56
N ASN A 32 15.32 17.61 10.32
CA ASN A 32 14.19 16.73 10.54
C ASN A 32 13.33 17.27 11.71
N SER A 33 12.00 17.25 11.58
CA SER A 33 11.11 17.75 12.63
C SER A 33 11.32 17.08 13.97
N ASP A 34 11.56 15.77 13.96
CA ASP A 34 11.59 14.94 15.16
C ASP A 34 12.90 15.13 15.93
N ASP A 35 14.01 15.23 15.21
CA ASP A 35 15.32 15.59 15.77
C ASP A 35 15.31 16.99 16.37
N GLY A 36 14.72 17.96 15.66
CA GLY A 36 14.53 19.32 16.16
C GLY A 36 13.80 19.34 17.51
N ILE A 37 12.78 18.49 17.70
CA ILE A 37 12.05 18.39 18.97
C ILE A 37 12.92 17.75 20.05
N LEU A 38 13.46 16.54 19.81
CA LEU A 38 14.17 15.78 20.83
C LEU A 38 15.46 16.46 21.28
N ASN A 39 16.24 17.00 20.34
CA ASN A 39 17.48 17.72 20.63
C ASN A 39 17.21 19.00 21.42
N THR A 40 16.20 19.79 21.01
CA THR A 40 15.88 21.06 21.68
C THR A 40 15.31 20.85 23.07
N LEU A 41 14.45 19.83 23.28
CA LEU A 41 13.97 19.45 24.61
C LEU A 41 15.13 19.11 25.55
N THR A 42 16.09 18.32 25.06
CA THR A 42 17.25 17.91 25.85
C THR A 42 18.20 19.08 26.14
N ALA A 43 18.47 19.92 25.13
CA ALA A 43 19.31 21.10 25.28
C ALA A 43 18.69 22.10 26.27
N LEU A 44 17.37 22.31 26.23
CA LEU A 44 16.65 23.16 27.18
C LEU A 44 16.88 22.73 28.64
N LEU A 45 16.82 21.44 28.95
CA LEU A 45 17.12 20.92 30.30
C LEU A 45 18.56 21.19 30.75
N VAL A 46 19.49 21.40 29.81
CA VAL A 46 20.89 21.72 30.10
C VAL A 46 21.10 23.23 30.26
N VAL A 47 20.44 24.04 29.41
CA VAL A 47 20.65 25.50 29.37
C VAL A 47 19.71 26.30 30.26
N THR A 48 18.83 25.66 31.04
CA THR A 48 18.03 26.26 32.13
C THR A 48 18.92 26.79 33.26
N HIS A 49 19.83 27.70 32.91
CA HIS A 49 20.72 28.43 33.81
C HIS A 49 20.31 29.91 33.78
N PRO A 50 20.25 30.61 34.94
CA PRO A 50 19.80 32.01 35.01
C PRO A 50 20.53 32.98 34.08
N ASP A 51 21.76 32.65 33.68
CA ASP A 51 22.64 33.51 32.88
C ASP A 51 22.43 33.41 31.36
N LEU A 52 21.51 32.56 30.87
CA LEU A 52 21.30 32.31 29.43
C LEU A 52 19.88 32.63 28.90
N PRO A 53 19.19 33.70 29.33
CA PRO A 53 17.77 33.92 29.03
C PRO A 53 17.47 34.05 27.53
N ALA A 54 18.37 34.65 26.75
CA ALA A 54 18.18 34.81 25.30
C ALA A 54 18.21 33.48 24.55
N ARG A 55 19.05 32.53 24.97
CA ARG A 55 19.18 31.21 24.35
C ARG A 55 17.96 30.35 24.67
N ILE A 56 17.51 30.39 25.93
CA ILE A 56 16.30 29.71 26.40
C ILE A 56 15.07 30.22 25.62
N SER A 57 14.91 31.54 25.51
CA SER A 57 13.75 32.12 24.82
C SER A 57 13.67 31.70 23.35
N LYS A 58 14.79 31.68 22.62
CA LYS A 58 14.82 31.21 21.23
C LYS A 58 14.43 29.74 21.11
N ALA A 59 15.00 28.89 21.96
CA ALA A 59 14.73 27.46 21.97
C ALA A 59 13.24 27.15 22.28
N ILE A 60 12.62 27.88 23.21
CA ILE A 60 11.18 27.76 23.51
C ILE A 60 10.36 28.12 22.28
N ILE A 61 10.63 29.27 21.64
CA ILE A 61 9.89 29.73 20.45
C ILE A 61 9.99 28.71 19.31
N TYR A 62 11.18 28.18 19.07
CA TYR A 62 11.39 27.14 18.07
C TYR A 62 10.59 25.87 18.39
N LEU A 63 10.71 25.38 19.63
CA LEU A 63 10.09 24.14 20.06
C LEU A 63 8.55 24.24 20.04
N GLU A 64 7.97 25.36 20.48
CA GLU A 64 6.54 25.61 20.36
C GLU A 64 6.08 25.52 18.91
N LYS A 65 6.77 26.21 18.00
CA LYS A 65 6.45 26.17 16.57
C LYS A 65 6.51 24.75 16.00
N LYS A 66 7.53 23.97 16.35
CA LYS A 66 7.69 22.59 15.87
C LYS A 66 6.64 21.65 16.43
N LEU A 67 6.36 21.71 17.74
CA LEU A 67 5.32 20.90 18.38
C LEU A 67 3.93 21.18 17.80
N GLN A 68 3.63 22.43 17.44
CA GLN A 68 2.36 22.78 16.78
C GLN A 68 2.17 22.11 15.41
N GLN A 69 3.26 21.76 14.73
CA GLN A 69 3.26 21.14 13.40
C GLN A 69 3.59 19.65 13.43
N TRP A 70 3.82 19.08 14.61
CA TRP A 70 4.35 17.73 14.74
C TRP A 70 3.29 16.68 14.41
N ASP A 71 3.65 15.79 13.48
CA ASP A 71 2.90 14.57 13.18
C ASP A 71 3.48 13.37 13.95
N VAL A 72 2.98 13.16 15.17
CA VAL A 72 3.39 12.08 16.07
C VAL A 72 3.20 10.71 15.42
N GLY A 73 2.18 10.55 14.57
CA GLY A 73 1.90 9.30 13.88
C GLY A 73 2.88 8.94 12.76
N ALA A 74 3.65 9.92 12.28
CA ALA A 74 4.66 9.74 11.24
C ALA A 74 6.08 9.58 11.81
N SER A 75 6.26 9.75 13.11
CA SER A 75 7.57 9.66 13.75
C SER A 75 8.14 8.25 13.75
N VAL A 76 9.44 8.15 13.44
CA VAL A 76 10.16 6.88 13.25
C VAL A 76 11.37 6.72 14.18
N HIS A 77 11.74 7.78 14.90
CA HIS A 77 12.89 7.79 15.79
C HIS A 77 12.74 6.80 16.93
N VAL A 78 13.85 6.21 17.34
CA VAL A 78 13.79 5.09 18.25
C VAL A 78 13.41 5.55 19.66
N ASP A 79 12.39 4.92 20.22
CA ASP A 79 11.85 5.15 21.58
C ASP A 79 11.35 6.58 21.82
N PHE A 80 11.05 7.36 20.78
CA PHE A 80 10.54 8.73 20.92
C PHE A 80 9.28 8.81 21.79
N GLU A 81 8.43 7.77 21.73
CA GLU A 81 7.20 7.64 22.52
C GLU A 81 7.46 7.47 24.02
N ILE A 82 8.71 7.20 24.43
CA ILE A 82 9.15 7.15 25.83
C ILE A 82 9.97 8.40 26.17
N LEU A 83 10.91 8.76 25.30
CA LEU A 83 11.88 9.84 25.54
C LEU A 83 11.22 11.22 25.57
N VAL A 84 10.41 11.56 24.57
CA VAL A 84 9.78 12.89 24.48
C VAL A 84 8.85 13.16 25.67
N PRO A 85 7.94 12.25 26.07
CA PRO A 85 7.13 12.43 27.28
C PRO A 85 7.97 12.61 28.54
N LYS A 86 9.08 11.87 28.68
CA LYS A 86 9.96 12.00 29.84
C LYS A 86 10.63 13.37 29.90
N LEU A 87 11.16 13.86 28.79
CA LEU A 87 11.80 15.18 28.70
C LEU A 87 10.79 16.31 28.96
N LEU A 88 9.58 16.20 28.41
CA LEU A 88 8.49 17.14 28.70
C LEU A 88 8.18 17.16 30.21
N SER A 89 8.07 16.00 30.85
CA SER A 89 7.83 15.93 32.30
C SER A 89 8.95 16.54 33.13
N MET A 90 10.21 16.45 32.69
CA MET A 90 11.35 17.10 33.37
C MET A 90 11.31 18.62 33.18
N LEU A 91 10.99 19.10 31.98
CA LEU A 91 10.84 20.55 31.72
C LEU A 91 9.66 21.15 32.48
N GLU A 92 8.57 20.39 32.67
CA GLU A 92 7.43 20.81 33.50
C GLU A 92 7.86 21.04 34.96
N GLN A 93 8.84 20.30 35.49
CA GLN A 93 9.41 20.54 36.82
C GLN A 93 10.16 21.89 36.89
N GLU A 94 10.79 22.28 35.79
CA GLU A 94 11.44 23.59 35.59
C GLU A 94 10.46 24.71 35.17
N GLN A 95 9.15 24.49 35.31
CA GLN A 95 8.08 25.44 34.95
C GLN A 95 7.98 25.76 33.45
N LEU A 96 8.50 24.89 32.57
CA LEU A 96 8.39 24.99 31.12
C LEU A 96 7.35 23.98 30.60
N ILE A 97 6.14 24.45 30.31
CA ILE A 97 5.00 23.61 29.92
C ILE A 97 4.64 23.83 28.45
N PHE A 98 4.59 22.75 27.67
CA PHE A 98 4.23 22.80 26.25
C PHE A 98 2.87 22.15 25.98
N GLN A 99 2.05 22.82 25.17
CA GLN A 99 0.75 22.34 24.67
C GLN A 99 0.74 22.32 23.16
N PHE A 100 0.25 21.23 22.57
CA PHE A 100 0.22 21.03 21.12
C PHE A 100 -0.86 20.03 20.70
N PRO A 101 -1.36 20.10 19.45
CA PRO A 101 -2.54 19.34 19.01
C PRO A 101 -2.42 17.82 19.21
N GLN A 102 -1.25 17.25 18.93
CA GLN A 102 -1.04 15.80 19.00
C GLN A 102 -0.56 15.29 20.38
N LYS A 103 -0.53 16.13 21.44
CA LYS A 103 -0.05 15.73 22.78
C LYS A 103 -0.80 14.51 23.34
N GLN A 104 -2.12 14.45 23.13
CA GLN A 104 -2.92 13.30 23.58
C GLN A 104 -2.57 12.00 22.84
N ILE A 105 -2.24 12.08 21.55
CA ILE A 105 -1.81 10.91 20.77
C ILE A 105 -0.47 10.41 21.32
N LEU A 106 0.49 11.31 21.53
CA LEU A 106 1.78 10.97 22.12
C LEU A 106 1.63 10.29 23.49
N MET A 107 0.79 10.83 24.37
CA MET A 107 0.58 10.25 25.71
C MET A 107 -0.11 8.89 25.67
N ARG A 108 -0.98 8.63 24.67
CA ARG A 108 -1.54 7.30 24.44
C ARG A 108 -0.46 6.32 23.99
N LEU A 109 0.38 6.68 23.01
CA LEU A 109 1.51 5.85 22.59
C LEU A 109 2.45 5.52 23.76
N ASN A 110 2.73 6.51 24.61
CA ASN A 110 3.51 6.32 25.82
C ASN A 110 2.86 5.30 26.77
N ALA A 111 1.56 5.46 27.05
CA ALA A 111 0.81 4.57 27.93
C ALA A 111 0.76 3.14 27.37
N ASP A 112 0.54 2.98 26.06
CA ASP A 112 0.51 1.69 25.38
C ASP A 112 1.88 1.01 25.44
N LYS A 113 2.95 1.76 25.17
CA LYS A 113 4.34 1.25 25.23
C LYS A 113 4.72 0.82 26.64
N LEU A 114 4.27 1.55 27.66
CA LEU A 114 4.56 1.27 29.06
C LEU A 114 3.58 0.30 29.72
N ARG A 115 2.49 -0.09 29.05
CA ARG A 115 1.44 -0.96 29.62
C ARG A 115 1.99 -2.29 30.17
N HIS A 116 3.04 -2.80 29.54
CA HIS A 116 3.72 -4.05 29.93
C HIS A 116 5.12 -3.82 30.48
N PHE A 117 5.48 -2.58 30.79
CA PHE A 117 6.77 -2.28 31.40
C PHE A 117 6.77 -2.71 32.88
N ASP A 118 7.65 -3.65 33.22
CA ASP A 118 7.96 -4.04 34.58
C ASP A 118 9.44 -3.73 34.87
N PRO A 119 9.77 -2.85 35.84
CA PRO A 119 11.14 -2.56 36.23
C PRO A 119 11.96 -3.81 36.58
N SER A 120 11.33 -4.89 37.04
CA SER A 120 12.02 -6.14 37.37
C SER A 120 12.79 -6.75 36.17
N THR A 121 12.33 -6.47 34.94
CA THR A 121 12.95 -6.96 33.71
C THR A 121 14.38 -6.46 33.53
N VAL A 122 14.71 -5.24 33.95
CA VAL A 122 16.07 -4.69 33.81
C VAL A 122 16.99 -5.08 34.97
N TYR A 123 16.46 -5.58 36.09
CA TYR A 123 17.25 -6.04 37.25
C TYR A 123 17.78 -7.47 37.10
N GLY A 124 17.21 -8.25 36.18
CA GLY A 124 17.63 -9.63 35.92
C GLY A 124 19.05 -9.76 35.34
N SER A 125 19.47 -10.97 35.00
CA SER A 125 20.75 -11.22 34.32
C SER A 125 20.65 -11.12 32.79
N GLN A 126 19.44 -11.11 32.24
CA GLN A 126 19.20 -10.93 30.82
C GLN A 126 19.27 -9.45 30.45
N LYS A 127 19.92 -9.15 29.32
CA LYS A 127 19.96 -7.80 28.76
C LYS A 127 18.67 -7.53 27.99
N HIS A 128 18.15 -6.31 28.13
CA HIS A 128 16.96 -5.85 27.44
C HIS A 128 17.26 -4.60 26.60
N THR A 129 16.55 -4.44 25.49
CA THR A 129 16.68 -3.26 24.59
C THR A 129 16.36 -1.94 25.29
N LEU A 130 15.58 -1.99 26.38
CA LEU A 130 15.27 -0.84 27.24
C LEU A 130 16.52 -0.19 27.84
N LEU A 131 17.61 -0.94 28.03
CA LEU A 131 18.88 -0.44 28.56
C LEU A 131 19.53 0.63 27.65
N ARG A 132 19.10 0.73 26.39
CA ARG A 132 19.58 1.74 25.42
C ARG A 132 18.90 3.11 25.56
N SER A 133 17.83 3.18 26.34
CA SER A 133 17.00 4.39 26.51
C SER A 133 16.68 4.63 27.99
N LEU A 134 17.62 4.33 28.89
CA LEU A 134 17.46 4.45 30.36
C LEU A 134 17.08 5.85 30.83
N GLU A 135 17.49 6.88 30.11
CA GLU A 135 17.10 8.28 30.34
C GLU A 135 15.58 8.46 30.38
N GLY A 136 14.83 7.66 29.60
CA GLY A 136 13.36 7.61 29.59
C GLY A 136 12.74 7.05 30.87
N PHE A 137 13.53 6.35 31.69
CA PHE A 137 13.09 5.60 32.87
C PHE A 137 13.61 6.18 34.19
N ILE A 138 14.22 7.38 34.17
CA ILE A 138 14.60 8.09 35.40
C ILE A 138 13.36 8.27 36.29
N GLY A 139 13.45 7.81 37.54
CA GLY A 139 12.35 7.79 38.51
C GLY A 139 11.38 6.60 38.38
N LYS A 140 11.62 5.67 37.45
CA LYS A 140 10.85 4.42 37.27
C LYS A 140 11.67 3.16 37.51
N VAL A 141 13.00 3.26 37.36
CA VAL A 141 13.97 2.19 37.59
C VAL A 141 14.90 2.61 38.73
N ASP A 142 15.27 1.65 39.57
CA ASP A 142 16.33 1.79 40.55
C ASP A 142 17.68 1.58 39.86
N PHE A 143 18.41 2.67 39.67
CA PHE A 143 19.68 2.66 38.93
C PHE A 143 20.80 1.95 39.69
N ASP A 144 20.69 1.79 41.01
CA ASP A 144 21.70 1.07 41.79
C ASP A 144 21.62 -0.45 41.54
N GLN A 145 20.45 -0.94 41.14
CA GLN A 145 20.23 -2.37 40.84
C GLN A 145 20.59 -2.77 39.41
N ILE A 146 21.08 -1.86 38.56
CA ILE A 146 21.41 -2.18 37.17
C ILE A 146 22.92 -2.09 36.86
N GLN A 147 23.77 -1.85 37.86
CA GLN A 147 25.22 -1.74 37.65
C GLN A 147 25.81 -2.98 36.94
N HIS A 148 25.29 -4.17 37.23
CA HIS A 148 25.73 -5.43 36.62
C HIS A 148 25.36 -5.58 35.14
N GLN A 149 24.45 -4.75 34.63
CA GLN A 149 24.05 -4.75 33.22
C GLN A 149 25.05 -4.03 32.31
N LYS A 150 26.01 -3.30 32.89
CA LYS A 150 27.04 -2.57 32.14
C LYS A 150 27.90 -3.50 31.29
N THR A 151 28.48 -2.96 30.24
CA THR A 151 29.49 -3.61 29.42
C THR A 151 30.52 -2.58 29.01
N ASN A 152 31.77 -2.79 29.42
CA ASN A 152 32.88 -1.86 29.23
C ASN A 152 32.52 -0.43 29.68
N GLY A 153 32.02 -0.30 30.91
CA GLY A 153 31.56 0.97 31.49
C GLY A 153 30.27 1.54 30.91
N SER A 154 29.64 0.93 29.90
CA SER A 154 28.47 1.52 29.23
C SER A 154 27.19 0.71 29.40
N PHE A 155 26.05 1.36 29.23
CA PHE A 155 24.78 0.69 28.98
C PHE A 155 24.51 0.69 27.48
N MET A 156 24.57 -0.49 26.84
CA MET A 156 24.30 -0.68 25.41
C MET A 156 25.13 0.26 24.49
N TYR A 157 26.33 0.66 24.91
CA TYR A 157 27.15 1.67 24.22
C TYR A 157 26.41 2.98 23.90
N SER A 158 25.43 3.34 24.72
CA SER A 158 24.67 4.58 24.65
C SER A 158 25.25 5.62 25.63
N PRO A 159 25.88 6.71 25.16
CA PRO A 159 26.36 7.78 26.04
C PRO A 159 25.26 8.42 26.87
N SER A 160 24.06 8.64 26.31
CA SER A 160 22.96 9.26 27.06
C SER A 160 22.41 8.36 28.17
N SER A 161 22.29 7.06 27.93
CA SER A 161 21.83 6.10 28.96
C SER A 161 22.88 5.90 30.05
N THR A 162 24.16 5.91 29.66
CA THR A 162 25.26 5.84 30.62
C THR A 162 25.35 7.12 31.46
N ALA A 163 25.09 8.29 30.86
CA ALA A 163 24.96 9.55 31.59
C ALA A 163 23.76 9.55 32.55
N ALA A 164 22.61 9.01 32.13
CA ALA A 164 21.45 8.85 32.99
C ALA A 164 21.74 7.97 34.21
N TYR A 165 22.51 6.89 34.02
CA TYR A 165 23.00 6.06 35.12
C TYR A 165 23.90 6.83 36.08
N LEU A 166 24.92 7.53 35.57
CA LEU A 166 25.80 8.35 36.42
C LEU A 166 25.05 9.43 37.20
N MET A 167 23.98 9.98 36.62
CA MET A 167 23.16 11.01 37.26
C MET A 167 22.21 10.45 38.32
N SER A 168 21.79 9.19 38.20
CA SER A 168 20.69 8.62 38.98
C SER A 168 21.12 7.55 39.98
N SER A 169 22.34 7.02 39.86
CA SER A 169 22.92 6.10 40.84
C SER A 169 23.36 6.86 42.09
N SER A 170 23.24 6.22 43.25
CA SER A 170 23.67 6.77 44.53
C SER A 170 25.20 6.84 44.67
N ALA A 171 25.95 6.05 43.88
CA ALA A 171 27.39 6.04 43.86
C ALA A 171 27.93 6.44 42.49
N TRP A 172 28.97 7.28 42.48
CA TRP A 172 29.67 7.64 41.24
C TRP A 172 30.47 6.45 40.71
N ASP A 173 30.33 6.17 39.42
CA ASP A 173 30.97 5.03 38.77
C ASP A 173 32.08 5.49 37.81
N ASP A 174 33.34 5.30 38.21
CA ASP A 174 34.50 5.78 37.45
C ASP A 174 34.66 5.06 36.09
N GLU A 175 34.18 3.81 35.97
CA GLU A 175 34.21 3.07 34.70
C GLU A 175 33.25 3.69 33.68
N SER A 176 32.05 4.05 34.14
CA SER A 176 31.05 4.75 33.33
C SER A 176 31.47 6.17 32.96
N GLU A 177 32.13 6.89 33.87
CA GLU A 177 32.74 8.19 33.54
C GLU A 177 33.82 8.02 32.45
N MET A 178 34.73 7.04 32.63
CA MET A 178 35.80 6.75 31.67
C MET A 178 35.24 6.43 30.28
N TYR A 179 34.14 5.68 30.21
CA TYR A 179 33.45 5.40 28.96
C TYR A 179 32.99 6.68 28.25
N ILE A 180 32.31 7.60 28.96
CA ILE A 180 31.85 8.87 28.36
C ILE A 180 33.05 9.73 27.92
N ARG A 181 34.11 9.80 28.73
CA ARG A 181 35.36 10.50 28.34
C ARG A 181 35.96 9.91 27.07
N ASN A 182 35.97 8.58 26.94
CA ASN A 182 36.43 7.92 25.74
C ASN A 182 35.56 8.26 24.52
N ALA A 183 34.23 8.31 24.67
CA ALA A 183 33.32 8.72 23.61
C ALA A 183 33.51 10.19 23.19
N ILE A 184 33.79 11.09 24.13
CA ILE A 184 34.12 12.50 23.85
C ILE A 184 35.43 12.61 23.07
N MET A 185 36.49 11.93 23.55
CA MET A 185 37.84 12.06 23.00
C MET A 185 38.00 11.36 21.64
N HIS A 186 37.45 10.16 21.50
CA HIS A 186 37.68 9.28 20.35
C HIS A 186 36.46 9.14 19.43
N GLY A 187 35.31 9.67 19.84
CA GLY A 187 34.15 9.80 18.97
C GLY A 187 34.32 10.92 17.95
N ARG A 188 33.26 11.16 17.15
CA ARG A 188 33.31 12.13 16.05
C ARG A 188 33.57 13.57 16.48
N GLY A 189 33.28 13.92 17.74
CA GLY A 189 33.58 15.23 18.31
C GLY A 189 35.08 15.51 18.48
N HIS A 190 35.94 14.48 18.46
CA HIS A 190 37.39 14.61 18.63
C HIS A 190 37.80 15.50 19.82
N GLY A 191 37.12 15.33 20.96
CA GLY A 191 37.38 16.07 22.19
C GLY A 191 36.65 17.42 22.32
N ASN A 192 35.85 17.84 21.33
CA ASN A 192 35.11 19.11 21.41
C ASN A 192 33.88 19.08 22.34
N GLY A 193 33.64 17.96 23.03
CA GLY A 193 32.50 17.77 23.93
C GLY A 193 31.28 17.11 23.30
N GLY A 194 31.20 17.03 21.97
CA GLY A 194 30.15 16.30 21.26
C GLY A 194 30.36 14.78 21.32
N VAL A 195 29.28 14.03 21.55
CA VAL A 195 29.25 12.56 21.56
C VAL A 195 28.26 12.01 20.54
N PRO A 196 28.53 10.85 19.91
CA PRO A 196 27.55 10.18 19.06
C PRO A 196 26.42 9.54 19.89
N SER A 197 25.35 9.11 19.23
CA SER A 197 24.26 8.35 19.86
C SER A 197 24.70 6.98 20.37
N VAL A 198 25.69 6.38 19.71
CA VAL A 198 26.29 5.08 20.04
C VAL A 198 27.81 5.13 19.86
N PHE A 199 28.58 4.54 20.79
CA PHE A 199 30.03 4.39 20.64
C PHE A 199 30.60 3.22 21.46
N PRO A 200 31.42 2.30 20.91
CA PRO A 200 31.78 2.18 19.49
C PRO A 200 30.69 1.46 18.66
N SER A 201 30.83 1.53 17.33
CA SER A 201 29.96 0.92 16.30
C SER A 201 30.75 0.04 15.33
N ASN A 202 31.84 -0.55 15.81
CA ASN A 202 32.87 -1.16 14.97
C ASN A 202 32.39 -2.36 14.15
N THR A 203 31.58 -3.29 14.70
CA THR A 203 31.06 -4.43 13.93
C THR A 203 30.14 -3.94 12.80
N PHE A 204 29.26 -2.99 13.09
CA PHE A 204 28.37 -2.37 12.11
C PHE A 204 29.19 -1.70 11.00
N GLU A 205 30.12 -0.81 11.34
CA GLU A 205 30.90 -0.06 10.35
C GLU A 205 31.73 -0.98 9.46
N VAL A 206 32.51 -1.92 10.02
CA VAL A 206 33.39 -2.77 9.21
C VAL A 206 32.60 -3.72 8.31
N THR A 207 31.48 -4.27 8.78
CA THR A 207 30.67 -5.18 7.96
C THR A 207 29.94 -4.45 6.85
N GLN A 208 29.39 -3.26 7.12
CA GLN A 208 28.75 -2.43 6.09
C GLN A 208 29.77 -1.98 5.03
N VAL A 209 30.96 -1.53 5.43
CA VAL A 209 32.03 -1.11 4.49
C VAL A 209 32.52 -2.28 3.64
N VAL A 210 32.97 -3.36 4.28
CA VAL A 210 33.63 -4.46 3.56
C VAL A 210 32.63 -5.22 2.69
N SER A 211 31.44 -5.56 3.20
CA SER A 211 30.44 -6.27 2.38
C SER A 211 30.02 -5.45 1.15
N THR A 212 29.79 -4.15 1.31
CA THR A 212 29.38 -3.27 0.21
C THR A 212 30.45 -3.17 -0.87
N LEU A 213 31.73 -3.00 -0.49
CA LEU A 213 32.83 -2.93 -1.46
C LEU A 213 33.05 -4.29 -2.15
N LEU A 214 33.02 -5.40 -1.42
CA LEU A 214 33.14 -6.74 -2.03
C LEU A 214 31.98 -7.03 -3.01
N GLN A 215 30.75 -6.65 -2.66
CA GLN A 215 29.59 -6.76 -3.54
C GLN A 215 29.70 -5.87 -4.80
N ALA A 216 30.40 -4.74 -4.69
CA ALA A 216 30.74 -3.88 -5.82
C ALA A 216 31.91 -4.41 -6.68
N GLY A 217 32.44 -5.60 -6.40
CA GLY A 217 33.48 -6.24 -7.21
C GLY A 217 34.92 -5.89 -6.81
N TYR A 218 35.13 -5.21 -5.68
CA TYR A 218 36.45 -5.05 -5.10
C TYR A 218 36.96 -6.40 -4.56
N THR A 219 38.27 -6.63 -4.64
CA THR A 219 38.95 -7.83 -4.13
C THR A 219 39.68 -7.53 -2.83
N GLU A 220 40.02 -8.58 -2.06
CA GLU A 220 40.86 -8.44 -0.86
C GLU A 220 42.17 -7.70 -1.14
N GLU A 221 42.78 -7.95 -2.31
CA GLU A 221 44.01 -7.27 -2.74
C GLU A 221 43.79 -5.77 -2.94
N SER A 222 42.64 -5.36 -3.47
CA SER A 222 42.29 -3.95 -3.69
C SER A 222 41.91 -3.21 -2.41
N LEU A 223 41.56 -3.92 -1.34
CA LEU A 223 41.07 -3.38 -0.06
C LEU A 223 42.10 -3.44 1.08
N ASP A 224 43.39 -3.63 0.75
CA ASP A 224 44.46 -3.97 1.70
C ASP A 224 44.19 -5.31 2.41
N HIS A 225 44.75 -6.38 1.84
CA HIS A 225 44.63 -7.75 2.32
C HIS A 225 44.95 -7.91 3.82
N ARG A 226 45.86 -7.11 4.41
CA ARG A 226 46.16 -7.22 5.85
C ARG A 226 44.98 -6.76 6.69
N ASN A 227 44.44 -5.57 6.40
CA ASN A 227 43.31 -5.02 7.13
C ASN A 227 42.06 -5.89 6.96
N VAL A 228 41.79 -6.36 5.74
CA VAL A 228 40.66 -7.26 5.46
C VAL A 228 40.78 -8.57 6.24
N LYS A 229 41.99 -9.15 6.31
CA LYS A 229 42.25 -10.36 7.09
C LYS A 229 42.02 -10.13 8.58
N ASP A 230 42.45 -9.00 9.13
CA ASP A 230 42.26 -8.66 10.54
C ASP A 230 40.77 -8.46 10.86
N ILE A 231 40.02 -7.79 9.98
CA ILE A 231 38.56 -7.68 10.07
C ILE A 231 37.90 -9.06 10.03
N ALA A 232 38.32 -9.95 9.14
CA ALA A 232 37.79 -11.30 9.06
C ALA A 232 38.04 -12.10 10.35
N LEU A 233 39.24 -11.99 10.93
CA LEU A 233 39.59 -12.63 12.21
C LEU A 233 38.76 -12.06 13.36
N TYR A 234 38.60 -10.73 13.40
CA TYR A 234 37.74 -10.04 14.35
C TYR A 234 36.28 -10.53 14.26
N LEU A 235 35.71 -10.62 13.06
CA LEU A 235 34.34 -11.09 12.84
C LEU A 235 34.18 -12.56 13.22
N VAL A 236 35.08 -13.45 12.80
CA VAL A 236 35.04 -14.88 13.17
C VAL A 236 35.14 -15.05 14.69
N GLY A 237 36.00 -14.29 15.36
CA GLY A 237 36.15 -14.32 16.82
C GLY A 237 34.85 -13.94 17.51
N ASN A 238 34.24 -12.82 17.11
CA ASN A 238 32.99 -12.35 17.70
C ASN A 238 31.81 -13.26 17.38
N PHE A 239 31.74 -13.80 16.16
CA PHE A 239 30.66 -14.71 15.74
C PHE A 239 30.68 -16.00 16.57
N ARG A 240 31.88 -16.54 16.85
CA ARG A 240 32.05 -17.69 17.75
C ARG A 240 31.71 -17.35 19.19
N ALA A 241 32.18 -16.20 19.69
CA ALA A 241 31.95 -15.77 21.07
C ALA A 241 30.46 -15.50 21.38
N GLN A 242 29.67 -15.13 20.38
CA GLN A 242 28.24 -14.78 20.51
C GLN A 242 27.31 -15.80 19.82
N GLU A 243 27.77 -17.06 19.72
CA GLU A 243 26.98 -18.20 19.24
C GLU A 243 26.30 -18.01 17.86
N GLY A 244 26.93 -17.21 17.01
CA GLY A 244 26.49 -16.95 15.65
C GLY A 244 25.48 -15.83 15.46
N LEU A 245 25.31 -14.98 16.48
CA LEU A 245 24.51 -13.77 16.42
C LEU A 245 25.38 -12.56 16.79
N LEU A 246 25.31 -11.48 16.02
CA LEU A 246 26.10 -10.27 16.23
C LEU A 246 25.19 -9.05 16.38
N GLY A 247 25.60 -8.13 17.24
CA GLY A 247 25.12 -6.74 17.24
C GLY A 247 26.13 -5.80 16.61
N PHE A 248 25.80 -4.51 16.57
CA PHE A 248 26.61 -3.45 15.97
C PHE A 248 28.01 -3.28 16.59
N ALA A 249 28.23 -3.86 17.78
CA ALA A 249 29.53 -3.93 18.45
C ALA A 249 29.59 -5.20 19.34
N PRO A 250 30.80 -5.64 19.77
CA PRO A 250 30.95 -6.81 20.63
C PRO A 250 30.19 -6.66 21.95
N SER A 251 29.56 -7.75 22.38
CA SER A 251 28.84 -7.87 23.66
C SER A 251 27.58 -7.01 23.78
N VAL A 252 27.12 -6.42 22.66
CA VAL A 252 25.79 -5.81 22.51
C VAL A 252 24.78 -6.90 22.13
N LEU A 253 23.51 -6.67 22.44
CA LEU A 253 22.42 -7.52 21.96
C LEU A 253 22.51 -7.71 20.43
N ALA A 254 22.22 -8.93 20.00
CA ALA A 254 22.21 -9.28 18.60
C ALA A 254 21.18 -8.48 17.82
N ALA A 255 21.52 -8.15 16.58
CA ALA A 255 20.62 -7.56 15.61
C ALA A 255 20.69 -8.35 14.30
N ILE A 256 19.53 -8.53 13.66
CA ILE A 256 19.43 -9.28 12.40
C ILE A 256 20.26 -8.61 11.30
N ASP A 257 20.25 -7.28 11.21
CA ASP A 257 21.00 -6.54 10.18
C ASP A 257 22.51 -6.77 10.31
N ASP A 258 23.07 -6.57 11.52
CA ASP A 258 24.50 -6.78 11.79
C ASP A 258 24.91 -8.24 11.56
N THR A 259 24.07 -9.19 11.99
CA THR A 259 24.32 -10.63 11.78
C THR A 259 24.32 -10.98 10.28
N ALA A 260 23.32 -10.51 9.52
CA ALA A 260 23.23 -10.74 8.08
C ALA A 260 24.44 -10.16 7.34
N ARG A 261 24.81 -8.92 7.66
CA ARG A 261 25.97 -8.24 7.08
C ARG A 261 27.28 -8.95 7.40
N ALA A 262 27.44 -9.46 8.62
CA ALA A 262 28.62 -10.24 8.98
C ALA A 262 28.68 -11.58 8.24
N VAL A 263 27.56 -12.29 8.10
CA VAL A 263 27.49 -13.54 7.31
C VAL A 263 27.86 -13.28 5.85
N ILE A 264 27.30 -12.24 5.23
CA ILE A 264 27.64 -11.84 3.85
C ILE A 264 29.12 -11.49 3.74
N THR A 265 29.66 -10.73 4.69
CA THR A 265 31.08 -10.34 4.71
C THR A 265 31.98 -11.57 4.77
N LEU A 266 31.73 -12.48 5.71
CA LEU A 266 32.54 -13.68 5.89
C LEU A 266 32.45 -14.63 4.70
N ASP A 267 31.27 -14.83 4.13
CA ASP A 267 31.06 -15.63 2.91
C ASP A 267 31.89 -15.08 1.74
N ARG A 268 31.83 -13.76 1.50
CA ARG A 268 32.60 -13.10 0.44
C ARG A 268 34.11 -13.13 0.64
N LEU A 269 34.56 -13.29 1.88
CA LEU A 269 35.98 -13.46 2.25
C LEU A 269 36.41 -14.95 2.28
N GLY A 270 35.63 -15.85 1.69
CA GLY A 270 35.95 -17.28 1.63
C GLY A 270 35.86 -18.00 2.97
N ARG A 271 35.10 -17.44 3.92
CA ARG A 271 34.85 -17.99 5.27
C ARG A 271 33.35 -18.23 5.45
N PRO A 272 32.74 -19.10 4.63
CA PRO A 272 31.29 -19.29 4.63
C PRO A 272 30.79 -19.60 6.04
N THR A 273 29.75 -18.89 6.43
CA THR A 273 29.18 -18.92 7.78
C THR A 273 27.68 -19.13 7.70
N SER A 274 27.17 -19.97 8.58
CA SER A 274 25.78 -20.40 8.64
C SER A 274 24.81 -19.28 9.08
N PRO A 275 23.75 -18.94 8.31
CA PRO A 275 22.70 -18.00 8.74
C PRO A 275 21.63 -18.63 9.67
N GLU A 276 21.72 -19.90 10.00
CA GLU A 276 20.68 -20.69 10.68
C GLU A 276 20.31 -20.09 12.04
N LYS A 277 21.28 -19.61 12.81
CA LYS A 277 21.02 -18.96 14.10
C LYS A 277 20.21 -17.68 13.94
N MET A 278 20.50 -16.89 12.91
CA MET A 278 19.73 -15.70 12.56
C MET A 278 18.29 -16.06 12.16
N LEU A 279 18.10 -17.13 11.39
CA LEU A 279 16.77 -17.61 11.01
C LEU A 279 15.97 -18.08 12.24
N CYS A 280 16.59 -18.86 13.13
CA CYS A 280 15.95 -19.26 14.40
C CYS A 280 15.58 -18.05 15.27
N PHE A 281 16.44 -17.03 15.31
CA PHE A 281 16.19 -15.79 16.04
C PHE A 281 14.98 -15.04 15.45
N LEU A 282 14.90 -14.93 14.12
CA LEU A 282 13.76 -14.35 13.40
C LEU A 282 12.45 -15.08 13.70
N ASP A 283 12.45 -16.41 13.64
CA ASP A 283 11.27 -17.25 13.89
C ASP A 283 10.77 -17.10 15.34
N ALA A 284 11.69 -16.93 16.30
CA ALA A 284 11.36 -16.72 17.71
C ALA A 284 10.79 -15.32 18.02
N GLU A 285 11.34 -14.26 17.40
CA GLU A 285 10.88 -12.89 17.62
C GLU A 285 9.57 -12.56 16.90
N ARG A 286 9.28 -13.24 15.79
CA ARG A 286 8.11 -12.93 14.93
C ARG A 286 7.28 -14.18 14.67
N SER A 287 6.50 -14.59 15.67
CA SER A 287 5.49 -15.66 15.58
C SER A 287 4.44 -15.48 14.45
N HIS A 288 4.42 -14.31 13.81
CA HIS A 288 3.52 -13.91 12.72
C HIS A 288 4.16 -13.96 11.32
N LEU A 289 5.49 -14.03 11.20
CA LEU A 289 6.17 -14.28 9.93
C LEU A 289 6.27 -15.80 9.70
N ARG A 290 5.14 -16.47 9.42
CA ARG A 290 5.20 -17.84 8.94
C ARG A 290 6.02 -17.85 7.64
N THR A 291 7.18 -18.50 7.68
CA THR A 291 8.22 -18.53 6.63
C THR A 291 7.68 -18.89 5.24
N TYR A 292 6.56 -19.64 5.18
CA TYR A 292 5.88 -20.03 3.94
C TYR A 292 5.19 -18.87 3.20
N HIS A 293 4.63 -17.87 3.91
CA HIS A 293 3.98 -16.72 3.25
C HIS A 293 4.97 -15.69 2.71
N VAL A 294 6.20 -15.67 3.24
CA VAL A 294 7.22 -14.70 2.83
C VAL A 294 7.78 -15.05 1.45
N GLN A 295 7.98 -16.33 1.14
CA GLN A 295 8.61 -16.77 -0.12
C GLN A 295 7.85 -16.29 -1.36
N ASP A 296 6.51 -16.34 -1.33
CA ASP A 296 5.65 -15.93 -2.44
C ASP A 296 5.62 -14.40 -2.63
N GLN A 297 6.07 -13.63 -1.63
CA GLN A 297 6.10 -12.16 -1.67
C GLN A 297 7.46 -11.59 -2.09
N ILE A 298 8.54 -12.38 -2.07
CA ILE A 298 9.90 -11.89 -2.36
C ILE A 298 9.95 -11.26 -3.75
N ILE A 299 9.55 -12.00 -4.80
CA ILE A 299 9.62 -11.50 -6.19
C ILE A 299 8.74 -10.26 -6.41
N PRO A 300 7.45 -10.25 -6.00
CA PRO A 300 6.62 -9.03 -6.03
C PRO A 300 7.28 -7.82 -5.38
N VAL A 301 7.83 -7.99 -4.17
CA VAL A 301 8.49 -6.89 -3.44
C VAL A 301 9.74 -6.42 -4.18
N LEU A 302 10.57 -7.32 -4.71
CA LEU A 302 11.77 -6.95 -5.46
C LEU A 302 11.44 -6.18 -6.75
N ILE A 303 10.39 -6.59 -7.48
CA ILE A 303 9.93 -5.88 -8.67
C ILE A 303 9.32 -4.52 -8.30
N GLN A 304 8.61 -4.42 -7.18
CA GLN A 304 8.14 -3.13 -6.66
C GLN A 304 9.28 -2.20 -6.28
N VAL A 305 10.32 -2.70 -5.61
CA VAL A 305 11.53 -1.91 -5.30
C VAL A 305 12.19 -1.43 -6.59
N LEU A 306 12.33 -2.30 -7.60
CA LEU A 306 12.87 -1.93 -8.91
C LEU A 306 12.02 -0.83 -9.57
N ASN A 307 10.73 -1.05 -9.71
CA ASN A 307 9.79 -0.14 -10.36
C ASN A 307 9.76 1.22 -9.67
N ARG A 308 9.60 1.24 -8.33
CA ARG A 308 9.59 2.49 -7.55
C ARG A 308 10.92 3.24 -7.66
N THR A 309 12.05 2.53 -7.66
CA THR A 309 13.35 3.15 -7.91
C THR A 309 13.40 3.77 -9.31
N LEU A 310 12.91 3.11 -10.36
CA LEU A 310 12.88 3.69 -11.71
C LEU A 310 11.91 4.87 -11.82
N LEU A 311 10.72 4.76 -11.23
CA LEU A 311 9.64 5.74 -11.32
C LEU A 311 9.95 7.05 -10.57
N THR A 312 10.71 6.96 -9.48
CA THR A 312 11.06 8.12 -8.64
C THR A 312 12.35 8.83 -9.06
N GLN A 313 13.05 8.32 -10.09
CA GLN A 313 14.22 9.01 -10.63
C GLN A 313 13.79 10.34 -11.26
N HIS A 314 14.36 11.45 -10.78
CA HIS A 314 14.15 12.77 -11.33
C HIS A 314 14.71 12.87 -12.75
N VAL A 315 14.21 13.83 -13.53
CA VAL A 315 14.69 14.11 -14.90
C VAL A 315 16.19 14.41 -14.98
N THR A 316 16.78 14.85 -13.87
CA THR A 316 18.23 15.12 -13.72
C THR A 316 19.06 13.84 -13.55
N GLY A 317 18.42 12.69 -13.31
CA GLY A 317 19.07 11.40 -13.07
C GLY A 317 19.24 11.03 -11.58
N GLY A 318 18.94 11.94 -10.65
CA GLY A 318 19.02 11.70 -9.20
C GLY A 318 17.71 11.23 -8.58
N TRP A 319 17.74 10.87 -7.29
CA TRP A 319 16.60 10.38 -6.50
C TRP A 319 16.27 11.22 -5.27
N SER A 320 17.04 12.27 -5.03
CA SER A 320 16.85 13.13 -3.85
C SER A 320 16.75 14.59 -4.26
N VAL A 321 15.90 15.33 -3.54
CA VAL A 321 15.56 16.74 -3.81
C VAL A 321 16.81 17.64 -3.91
N ASN A 322 17.88 17.30 -3.17
CA ASN A 322 19.15 18.03 -3.15
C ASN A 322 20.34 17.23 -3.72
N ASN A 323 20.08 16.15 -4.46
CA ASN A 323 21.11 15.23 -4.98
C ASN A 323 22.07 14.72 -3.89
N ILE A 324 21.53 14.37 -2.71
CA ILE A 324 22.25 13.73 -1.61
C ILE A 324 23.01 12.50 -2.16
N PRO A 325 24.36 12.49 -2.10
CA PRO A 325 25.18 11.46 -2.72
C PRO A 325 24.85 10.04 -2.25
N GLU A 326 24.63 9.89 -0.94
CA GLU A 326 24.37 8.60 -0.31
C GLU A 326 23.01 8.00 -0.76
N VAL A 327 21.96 8.82 -0.86
CA VAL A 327 20.64 8.37 -1.39
C VAL A 327 20.72 7.97 -2.86
N ASN A 328 21.45 8.74 -3.67
CA ASN A 328 21.69 8.40 -5.07
C ASN A 328 22.48 7.09 -5.19
N ALA A 329 23.48 6.89 -4.33
CA ALA A 329 24.26 5.66 -4.30
C ALA A 329 23.40 4.43 -3.95
N TYR A 330 22.52 4.52 -2.94
CA TYR A 330 21.56 3.46 -2.62
C TYR A 330 20.67 3.09 -3.80
N SER A 331 20.17 4.10 -4.52
CA SER A 331 19.29 3.88 -5.67
C SER A 331 20.03 3.18 -6.82
N ILE A 332 21.27 3.59 -7.11
CA ILE A 332 22.11 2.95 -8.14
C ILE A 332 22.43 1.51 -7.76
N LEU A 333 22.86 1.26 -6.52
CA LEU A 333 23.16 -0.09 -6.03
C LEU A 333 21.92 -1.00 -6.04
N THR A 334 20.75 -0.44 -5.74
CA THR A 334 19.47 -1.13 -5.85
C THR A 334 19.19 -1.56 -7.28
N LEU A 335 19.31 -0.65 -8.25
CA LEU A 335 19.15 -0.99 -9.67
C LEU A 335 20.17 -2.04 -10.13
N LEU A 336 21.43 -1.93 -9.70
CA LEU A 336 22.48 -2.89 -10.03
C LEU A 336 22.19 -4.28 -9.46
N ALA A 337 21.65 -4.38 -8.25
CA ALA A 337 21.28 -5.64 -7.63
C ALA A 337 20.08 -6.29 -8.33
N LEU A 338 19.13 -5.49 -8.82
CA LEU A 338 17.86 -5.97 -9.37
C LEU A 338 17.85 -6.12 -10.90
N GLN A 339 18.83 -5.56 -11.62
CA GLN A 339 18.92 -5.65 -13.08
C GLN A 339 18.96 -7.09 -13.62
N GLY A 340 19.43 -8.02 -12.79
CA GLY A 340 19.56 -9.42 -13.16
C GLY A 340 18.25 -10.20 -13.08
N LEU A 341 17.21 -9.68 -12.42
CA LEU A 341 15.97 -10.43 -12.19
C LEU A 341 15.35 -10.89 -13.53
N PRO A 342 14.92 -12.16 -13.66
CA PRO A 342 14.34 -12.67 -14.90
C PRO A 342 13.14 -11.86 -15.40
N GLN A 343 12.29 -11.39 -14.48
CA GLN A 343 11.13 -10.55 -14.77
C GLN A 343 11.50 -9.15 -15.29
N ALA A 344 12.68 -8.64 -14.92
CA ALA A 344 13.15 -7.31 -15.28
C ALA A 344 13.81 -7.25 -16.67
N ARG A 345 14.00 -8.39 -17.36
CA ARG A 345 14.62 -8.46 -18.69
C ARG A 345 14.02 -7.50 -19.73
N PRO A 346 12.68 -7.33 -19.82
CA PRO A 346 12.12 -6.36 -20.78
C PRO A 346 12.49 -4.89 -20.46
N LEU A 347 12.92 -4.59 -19.23
CA LEU A 347 13.31 -3.26 -18.78
C LEU A 347 14.82 -3.00 -18.80
N THR A 348 15.64 -3.94 -19.27
CA THR A 348 17.11 -3.85 -19.17
C THR A 348 17.67 -2.52 -19.71
N PHE A 349 17.20 -2.05 -20.86
CA PHE A 349 17.65 -0.78 -21.43
C PHE A 349 17.35 0.42 -20.50
N LYS A 350 16.13 0.47 -19.95
CA LYS A 350 15.74 1.55 -19.04
C LYS A 350 16.53 1.50 -17.73
N ILE A 351 16.77 0.30 -17.18
CA ILE A 351 17.57 0.11 -15.97
C ILE A 351 19.01 0.61 -16.19
N GLN A 352 19.64 0.21 -17.30
CA GLN A 352 20.99 0.65 -17.65
C GLN A 352 21.09 2.17 -17.84
N SER A 353 20.12 2.75 -18.55
CA SER A 353 20.02 4.20 -18.73
C SER A 353 19.88 4.95 -17.39
N ALA A 354 19.03 4.44 -16.48
CA ALA A 354 18.84 5.01 -15.16
C ALA A 354 20.11 4.94 -14.30
N ILE A 355 20.82 3.80 -14.30
CA ILE A 355 22.11 3.63 -13.63
C ILE A 355 23.13 4.64 -14.16
N GLN A 356 23.22 4.80 -15.49
CA GLN A 356 24.16 5.72 -16.10
C GLN A 356 23.89 7.18 -15.71
N ALA A 357 22.62 7.61 -15.76
CA ALA A 357 22.21 8.94 -15.33
C ALA A 357 22.53 9.18 -13.84
N GLY A 358 22.23 8.20 -12.98
CA GLY A 358 22.56 8.26 -11.56
C GLY A 358 24.06 8.42 -11.30
N ARG A 359 24.90 7.69 -12.03
CA ARG A 359 26.37 7.80 -11.93
C ARG A 359 26.88 9.17 -12.35
N GLN A 360 26.26 9.80 -13.36
CA GLN A 360 26.61 11.15 -13.77
C GLN A 360 26.30 12.18 -12.67
N VAL A 361 25.12 12.08 -12.04
CA VAL A 361 24.76 12.93 -10.88
C VAL A 361 25.75 12.73 -9.74
N LEU A 362 26.08 11.48 -9.42
CA LEU A 362 27.01 11.16 -8.34
C LEU A 362 28.43 11.71 -8.62
N ALA A 363 28.88 11.67 -9.87
CA ALA A 363 30.17 12.26 -10.28
C ALA A 363 30.21 13.79 -10.12
N GLN A 364 29.07 14.48 -10.32
CA GLN A 364 28.97 15.92 -10.11
C GLN A 364 28.98 16.31 -8.63
N ALA A 365 28.58 15.40 -7.75
CA ALA A 365 28.51 15.62 -6.31
C ALA A 365 29.85 15.40 -5.56
N GLU A 366 30.98 15.26 -6.27
CA GLU A 366 32.31 15.01 -5.68
C GLU A 366 32.69 16.02 -4.58
N ARG A 367 32.23 17.28 -4.68
CA ARG A 367 32.49 18.32 -3.67
C ARG A 367 31.86 18.04 -2.30
N GLN A 368 30.91 17.11 -2.22
CA GLN A 368 30.24 16.69 -0.98
C GLN A 368 30.84 15.40 -0.40
N ARG A 369 31.86 14.82 -1.06
CA ARG A 369 32.52 13.59 -0.61
C ARG A 369 33.12 13.74 0.80
N GLY A 370 33.00 12.69 1.59
CA GLY A 370 33.50 12.63 2.97
C GLY A 370 32.71 13.47 3.98
N LYS A 371 31.66 14.20 3.55
CA LYS A 371 30.75 14.90 4.47
C LYS A 371 29.64 13.95 4.90
N PRO A 372 29.40 13.78 6.23
CA PRO A 372 28.32 12.93 6.71
C PRO A 372 26.96 13.47 6.23
N GLN A 373 26.13 12.58 5.68
CA GLN A 373 24.74 12.86 5.38
C GLN A 373 23.90 12.34 6.55
N TYR A 374 23.06 13.18 7.14
CA TYR A 374 22.24 12.83 8.29
C TYR A 374 21.00 12.04 7.82
N LEU A 375 21.17 10.72 7.67
CA LEU A 375 20.15 9.81 7.12
C LEU A 375 19.87 8.60 8.02
N TRP A 376 20.79 8.23 8.89
CA TRP A 376 20.68 7.05 9.73
C TRP A 376 19.89 7.37 10.99
N ILE A 377 18.84 6.60 11.26
CA ILE A 377 17.93 6.85 12.38
C ILE A 377 18.36 6.03 13.60
N GLU A 378 18.52 6.69 14.74
CA GLU A 378 18.61 6.08 16.07
C GLU A 378 17.62 6.82 16.99
N LYS A 379 17.96 7.15 18.23
CA LYS A 379 17.19 8.10 19.06
C LYS A 379 17.16 9.48 18.41
N VAL A 380 18.26 9.82 17.74
CA VAL A 380 18.40 10.99 16.86
C VAL A 380 19.01 10.56 15.54
N THR A 381 18.80 11.34 14.47
CA THR A 381 19.43 11.09 13.18
C THR A 381 20.93 11.38 13.25
N TYR A 382 21.73 10.49 12.68
CA TYR A 382 23.18 10.66 12.55
C TYR A 382 23.65 10.44 11.11
N GLY A 383 24.86 10.89 10.83
CA GLY A 383 25.52 10.66 9.54
C GLY A 383 26.88 10.02 9.71
N SER A 384 27.20 9.08 8.81
CA SER A 384 28.48 8.38 8.78
C SER A 384 29.24 8.71 7.50
N SER A 385 30.36 9.43 7.63
CA SER A 385 31.16 9.82 6.45
C SER A 385 31.78 8.60 5.76
N ILE A 386 32.19 7.58 6.53
CA ILE A 386 32.80 6.38 5.98
C ILE A 386 31.78 5.53 5.20
N LEU A 387 30.55 5.41 5.72
CA LEU A 387 29.49 4.69 5.02
C LEU A 387 29.05 5.44 3.77
N GLY A 388 28.79 6.74 3.88
CA GLY A 388 28.43 7.58 2.74
C GLY A 388 29.47 7.49 1.60
N GLU A 389 30.76 7.56 1.94
CA GLU A 389 31.83 7.38 0.96
C GLU A 389 31.86 5.96 0.36
N THR A 390 31.71 4.93 1.19
CA THR A 390 31.69 3.53 0.74
C THR A 390 30.58 3.28 -0.26
N TYR A 391 29.34 3.69 0.04
CA TYR A 391 28.21 3.52 -0.88
C TYR A 391 28.43 4.29 -2.18
N CYS A 392 28.93 5.53 -2.10
CA CYS A 392 29.24 6.31 -3.30
C CYS A 392 30.31 5.65 -4.17
N LEU A 393 31.38 5.12 -3.57
CA LEU A 393 32.43 4.38 -4.28
C LEU A 393 31.88 3.11 -4.94
N ALA A 394 31.09 2.34 -4.19
CA ALA A 394 30.45 1.14 -4.70
C ALA A 394 29.52 1.44 -5.89
N ALA A 395 28.61 2.41 -5.75
CA ALA A 395 27.67 2.78 -6.81
C ALA A 395 28.35 3.22 -8.11
N ARG A 396 29.49 3.93 -8.00
CA ARG A 396 30.27 4.38 -9.15
C ARG A 396 30.95 3.25 -9.89
N ASN A 397 31.51 2.28 -9.17
CA ASN A 397 32.45 1.31 -9.74
C ASN A 397 31.86 -0.09 -9.93
N ALA A 398 30.75 -0.42 -9.27
CA ALA A 398 30.16 -1.75 -9.32
C ALA A 398 29.85 -2.17 -10.77
N PRO A 399 30.26 -3.37 -11.20
CA PRO A 399 29.95 -3.83 -12.56
C PRO A 399 28.46 -4.10 -12.73
N CYS A 400 27.97 -3.95 -13.96
CA CYS A 400 26.66 -4.46 -14.33
C CYS A 400 26.77 -5.97 -14.54
N LEU A 401 26.41 -6.75 -13.51
CA LEU A 401 26.48 -8.21 -13.55
C LEU A 401 25.15 -8.81 -13.96
N HIS A 402 25.17 -9.68 -14.97
CA HIS A 402 24.07 -10.58 -15.28
C HIS A 402 24.40 -11.97 -14.72
N ASN A 403 23.97 -12.22 -13.50
CA ASN A 403 24.10 -13.55 -12.89
C ASN A 403 23.01 -14.47 -13.45
N ALA A 404 23.38 -15.71 -13.74
CA ALA A 404 22.41 -16.76 -14.03
C ALA A 404 21.61 -17.06 -12.74
N TRP A 405 20.29 -17.08 -12.84
CA TRP A 405 19.43 -17.48 -11.74
C TRP A 405 19.18 -18.99 -11.77
N SER A 406 18.84 -19.55 -10.61
CA SER A 406 18.44 -20.95 -10.52
C SER A 406 17.13 -21.20 -11.29
N ASP A 407 16.94 -22.43 -11.77
CA ASP A 407 15.69 -22.87 -12.42
C ASP A 407 14.45 -22.56 -11.57
N LYS A 408 14.57 -22.58 -10.23
CA LYS A 408 13.46 -22.24 -9.32
C LYS A 408 13.01 -20.79 -9.52
N VAL A 409 13.94 -19.85 -9.67
CA VAL A 409 13.63 -18.43 -9.88
C VAL A 409 13.19 -18.19 -11.32
N GLU A 410 13.82 -18.82 -12.31
CA GLU A 410 13.38 -18.71 -13.72
C GLU A 410 11.93 -19.14 -13.91
N LYS A 411 11.50 -20.22 -13.22
CA LYS A 411 10.10 -20.70 -13.26
C LYS A 411 9.07 -19.74 -12.62
N THR A 412 9.51 -18.70 -11.90
CA THR A 412 8.60 -17.67 -11.37
C THR A 412 8.17 -16.65 -12.43
N VAL A 413 8.77 -16.67 -13.62
CA VAL A 413 8.32 -15.85 -14.75
C VAL A 413 7.09 -16.51 -15.37
N THR A 414 5.92 -15.90 -15.17
CA THR A 414 4.64 -16.46 -15.60
C THR A 414 4.10 -15.86 -16.88
N THR A 415 4.68 -14.74 -17.32
CA THR A 415 4.29 -13.99 -18.52
C THR A 415 5.52 -13.81 -19.40
N THR A 416 5.38 -14.07 -20.69
CA THR A 416 6.50 -13.91 -21.62
C THR A 416 6.79 -12.43 -21.86
N ALA A 417 8.04 -12.10 -22.24
CA ALA A 417 8.38 -10.73 -22.60
C ALA A 417 7.50 -10.20 -23.74
N THR A 418 7.17 -11.05 -24.72
CA THR A 418 6.29 -10.70 -25.84
C THR A 418 4.88 -10.37 -25.38
N ASP A 419 4.30 -11.15 -24.47
CA ASP A 419 2.96 -10.87 -23.94
C ASP A 419 2.92 -9.58 -23.13
N ALA A 420 3.95 -9.33 -22.31
CA ALA A 420 4.07 -8.10 -21.52
C ALA A 420 4.21 -6.86 -22.42
N ILE A 421 5.00 -6.94 -23.48
CA ILE A 421 5.14 -5.87 -24.48
C ILE A 421 3.81 -5.64 -25.20
N SER A 422 3.14 -6.69 -25.67
CA SER A 422 1.86 -6.56 -26.36
C SER A 422 0.77 -5.93 -25.48
N LEU A 423 0.70 -6.31 -24.21
CA LEU A 423 -0.21 -5.66 -23.24
C LEU A 423 0.19 -4.20 -23.01
N SER A 424 1.47 -3.89 -22.89
CA SER A 424 1.96 -2.51 -22.75
C SER A 424 1.58 -1.65 -23.95
N GLU A 425 1.76 -2.14 -25.17
CA GLU A 425 1.36 -1.44 -26.39
C GLU A 425 -0.15 -1.19 -26.44
N PHE A 426 -0.97 -2.14 -25.97
CA PHE A 426 -2.42 -1.95 -25.89
C PHE A 426 -2.77 -0.79 -24.95
N PHE A 427 -2.22 -0.77 -23.73
CA PHE A 427 -2.47 0.31 -22.78
C PHE A 427 -1.91 1.66 -23.25
N HIS A 428 -0.77 1.68 -23.94
CA HIS A 428 -0.17 2.91 -24.46
C HIS A 428 -0.98 3.55 -25.61
N ARG A 429 -1.85 2.78 -26.29
CA ARG A 429 -2.76 3.31 -27.32
C ARG A 429 -4.02 3.96 -26.73
N ILE A 430 -4.25 3.84 -25.43
CA ILE A 430 -5.34 4.54 -24.75
C ILE A 430 -4.94 6.01 -24.61
N PRO A 431 -5.77 6.99 -25.04
CA PRO A 431 -5.38 8.40 -25.13
C PRO A 431 -4.78 8.97 -23.86
N ASP A 432 -5.42 8.74 -22.71
CA ASP A 432 -4.96 9.24 -21.40
C ASP A 432 -3.60 8.65 -20.97
N TYR A 433 -3.14 7.59 -21.63
CA TYR A 433 -1.88 6.89 -21.38
C TYR A 433 -0.89 7.02 -22.55
N SER A 434 -1.26 7.71 -23.63
CA SER A 434 -0.44 7.85 -24.83
C SER A 434 0.78 8.76 -24.63
N ASP A 435 0.69 9.74 -23.72
CA ASP A 435 1.82 10.61 -23.35
C ASP A 435 2.71 10.01 -22.25
N ILE A 436 2.28 8.91 -21.63
CA ILE A 436 3.05 8.24 -20.58
C ILE A 436 4.18 7.44 -21.23
N PRO A 437 5.45 7.60 -20.77
CA PRO A 437 6.55 6.83 -21.33
C PRO A 437 6.27 5.32 -21.30
N GLU A 438 6.39 4.67 -22.45
CA GLU A 438 6.03 3.25 -22.65
C GLU A 438 6.64 2.31 -21.60
N TRP A 439 7.89 2.56 -21.19
CA TRP A 439 8.56 1.76 -20.17
C TRP A 439 7.85 1.76 -18.81
N LYS A 440 7.11 2.82 -18.45
CA LYS A 440 6.34 2.89 -17.19
C LYS A 440 5.14 1.96 -17.23
N ILE A 441 4.47 1.89 -18.39
CA ILE A 441 3.35 0.99 -18.63
C ILE A 441 3.89 -0.45 -18.64
N LEU A 442 4.97 -0.73 -19.36
CA LEU A 442 5.62 -2.04 -19.39
C LEU A 442 6.03 -2.51 -17.99
N ALA A 443 6.65 -1.64 -17.19
CA ALA A 443 7.04 -1.95 -15.81
C ALA A 443 5.82 -2.31 -14.94
N SER A 444 4.71 -1.60 -15.13
CA SER A 444 3.45 -1.84 -14.42
C SER A 444 2.77 -3.14 -14.87
N VAL A 445 2.83 -3.49 -16.16
CA VAL A 445 2.34 -4.78 -16.69
C VAL A 445 3.17 -5.94 -16.13
N ILE A 446 4.50 -5.81 -16.06
CA ILE A 446 5.37 -6.84 -15.46
C ILE A 446 5.00 -7.06 -13.99
N GLU A 447 4.83 -6.00 -13.22
CA GLU A 447 4.40 -6.10 -11.82
C GLU A 447 3.00 -6.71 -11.68
N GLY A 448 2.03 -6.25 -12.49
CA GLY A 448 0.67 -6.80 -12.52
C GLY A 448 0.65 -8.31 -12.82
N SER A 449 1.53 -8.78 -13.70
CA SER A 449 1.62 -10.19 -14.07
C SER A 449 1.94 -11.13 -12.90
N LEU A 450 2.58 -10.62 -11.84
CA LEU A 450 2.91 -11.39 -10.64
C LEU A 450 1.65 -11.72 -9.81
N TYR A 451 0.61 -10.90 -9.91
CA TYR A 451 -0.67 -11.14 -9.23
C TYR A 451 -1.60 -12.06 -10.01
N LEU A 452 -1.39 -12.21 -11.32
CA LEU A 452 -2.27 -13.00 -12.20
C LEU A 452 -2.41 -14.45 -11.76
N GLN A 453 -1.30 -15.12 -11.40
CA GLN A 453 -1.37 -16.53 -10.97
C GLN A 453 -2.14 -16.69 -9.67
N LYS A 454 -1.92 -15.77 -8.73
CA LYS A 454 -2.64 -15.76 -7.46
C LYS A 454 -4.14 -15.55 -7.69
N LEU A 455 -4.50 -14.66 -8.63
CA LEU A 455 -5.89 -14.40 -8.99
C LEU A 455 -6.55 -15.62 -9.65
N LYS A 456 -5.84 -16.32 -10.54
CA LYS A 456 -6.31 -17.57 -11.16
C LYS A 456 -6.61 -18.69 -10.15
N VAL A 457 -5.84 -18.76 -9.06
CA VAL A 457 -6.11 -19.71 -7.97
C VAL A 457 -7.40 -19.32 -7.24
N SER A 458 -7.57 -18.03 -6.91
CA SER A 458 -8.74 -17.56 -6.17
C SER A 458 -10.05 -17.55 -6.99
N ARG A 459 -9.98 -17.59 -8.33
CA ARG A 459 -11.14 -17.59 -9.24
C ARG A 459 -12.15 -18.72 -8.98
N TYR A 460 -11.74 -19.82 -8.36
CA TYR A 460 -12.60 -21.00 -8.13
C TYR A 460 -13.03 -21.17 -6.67
N GLU A 461 -12.74 -20.20 -5.79
CA GLU A 461 -13.05 -20.32 -4.36
C GLU A 461 -14.56 -20.24 -4.06
N ILE A 462 -15.32 -19.46 -4.84
CA ILE A 462 -16.74 -19.17 -4.59
C ILE A 462 -17.63 -19.67 -5.75
N PHE A 463 -17.32 -19.25 -6.97
CA PHE A 463 -18.16 -19.53 -8.13
C PHE A 463 -17.69 -20.78 -8.88
N PRO A 464 -18.62 -21.68 -9.27
CA PRO A 464 -18.28 -22.91 -9.99
C PRO A 464 -17.72 -22.62 -11.39
N ARG A 465 -16.99 -23.60 -11.95
CA ARG A 465 -16.41 -23.49 -13.29
C ARG A 465 -17.49 -23.64 -14.36
N GLN A 466 -17.60 -22.65 -15.25
CA GLN A 466 -18.43 -22.75 -16.45
C GLN A 466 -17.63 -23.35 -17.60
N GLN A 467 -18.24 -24.21 -18.42
CA GLN A 467 -17.56 -24.93 -19.51
C GLN A 467 -17.16 -24.03 -20.71
N SER A 468 -17.51 -22.74 -20.69
CA SER A 468 -17.35 -21.82 -21.83
C SER A 468 -16.71 -20.45 -21.51
N SER A 469 -16.27 -20.17 -20.28
CA SER A 469 -15.66 -18.86 -19.96
C SER A 469 -14.19 -18.80 -20.41
N GLU A 470 -13.84 -17.81 -21.24
CA GLU A 470 -12.46 -17.56 -21.67
C GLU A 470 -11.66 -16.74 -20.64
N ASP A 471 -12.31 -16.30 -19.55
CA ASP A 471 -11.76 -15.49 -18.44
C ASP A 471 -10.91 -14.30 -18.93
N LYS A 472 -11.38 -13.62 -19.99
CA LYS A 472 -10.63 -12.56 -20.72
C LYS A 472 -10.17 -11.42 -19.81
N TYR A 473 -10.99 -11.05 -18.83
CA TYR A 473 -10.75 -9.97 -17.89
C TYR A 473 -9.58 -10.22 -16.94
N LEU A 474 -9.24 -11.49 -16.64
CA LEU A 474 -8.22 -11.81 -15.62
C LEU A 474 -6.83 -11.25 -15.96
N ASN A 475 -6.48 -11.19 -17.24
CA ASN A 475 -5.18 -10.65 -17.67
C ASN A 475 -5.09 -9.12 -17.51
N TYR A 476 -6.24 -8.43 -17.49
CA TYR A 476 -6.31 -6.97 -17.43
C TYR A 476 -6.44 -6.44 -16.00
N ILE A 477 -7.17 -7.15 -15.12
CA ILE A 477 -7.41 -6.71 -13.72
C ILE A 477 -6.11 -6.28 -13.04
N PRO A 478 -5.04 -7.10 -12.96
CA PRO A 478 -3.84 -6.68 -12.28
C PRO A 478 -3.13 -5.51 -12.97
N CYS A 479 -3.12 -5.49 -14.30
CA CYS A 479 -2.45 -4.45 -15.07
C CYS A 479 -3.11 -3.09 -14.83
N VAL A 480 -4.43 -3.00 -14.88
CA VAL A 480 -5.18 -1.75 -14.66
C VAL A 480 -4.86 -1.16 -13.28
N TRP A 481 -5.00 -1.96 -12.23
CA TRP A 481 -4.74 -1.50 -10.87
C TRP A 481 -3.29 -1.02 -10.68
N ILE A 482 -2.31 -1.75 -11.20
CA ILE A 482 -0.90 -1.39 -11.06
C ILE A 482 -0.51 -0.21 -11.95
N ILE A 483 -1.01 -0.14 -13.19
CA ILE A 483 -0.78 1.00 -14.10
C ILE A 483 -1.29 2.28 -13.45
N VAL A 484 -2.53 2.32 -12.98
CA VAL A 484 -3.08 3.52 -12.33
C VAL A 484 -2.27 3.87 -11.09
N ASN A 485 -1.96 2.90 -10.23
CA ASN A 485 -1.21 3.12 -8.98
C ASN A 485 0.20 3.69 -9.22
N ASN A 486 0.89 3.21 -10.26
CA ASN A 486 2.25 3.63 -10.60
C ASN A 486 2.30 4.91 -11.43
N CYS A 487 1.41 5.07 -12.41
CA CYS A 487 1.41 6.20 -13.32
C CYS A 487 0.88 7.50 -12.68
N THR A 488 -0.08 7.40 -11.76
CA THR A 488 -0.55 8.55 -10.97
C THR A 488 0.42 8.93 -9.85
N GLY A 489 1.32 8.03 -9.47
CA GLY A 489 2.32 8.27 -8.42
C GLY A 489 1.79 8.10 -6.99
N VAL A 490 0.56 7.62 -6.79
CA VAL A 490 -0.03 7.40 -5.45
C VAL A 490 0.63 6.24 -4.69
N LEU A 491 1.12 5.22 -5.40
CA LEU A 491 1.97 4.13 -4.87
C LEU A 491 1.42 3.46 -3.59
N LEU A 492 0.12 3.21 -3.54
CA LEU A 492 -0.58 2.65 -2.38
C LEU A 492 -0.13 1.21 -2.04
N ASP A 493 -0.51 0.79 -0.84
CA ASP A 493 -0.14 -0.50 -0.26
C ASP A 493 -0.57 -1.70 -1.13
N SER A 494 0.35 -2.67 -1.29
CA SER A 494 0.13 -3.85 -2.15
C SER A 494 -1.01 -4.75 -1.66
N THR A 495 -1.30 -4.78 -0.35
CA THR A 495 -2.40 -5.57 0.18
C THR A 495 -3.75 -4.90 -0.09
N LEU A 496 -3.81 -3.57 -0.03
CA LEU A 496 -5.00 -2.82 -0.45
C LEU A 496 -5.31 -3.07 -1.94
N VAL A 497 -4.29 -2.92 -2.78
CA VAL A 497 -4.42 -3.14 -4.23
C VAL A 497 -4.83 -4.58 -4.55
N TRP A 498 -4.21 -5.57 -3.88
CA TRP A 498 -4.58 -6.98 -4.01
C TRP A 498 -6.03 -7.25 -3.60
N ASP A 499 -6.48 -6.70 -2.48
CA ASP A 499 -7.86 -6.89 -2.01
C ASP A 499 -8.85 -6.41 -3.07
N MET A 500 -8.59 -5.24 -3.67
CA MET A 500 -9.45 -4.70 -4.72
C MET A 500 -9.35 -5.47 -6.05
N MET A 501 -8.21 -6.06 -6.40
CA MET A 501 -8.13 -7.00 -7.53
C MET A 501 -9.01 -8.22 -7.32
N VAL A 502 -9.06 -8.76 -6.09
CA VAL A 502 -9.94 -9.89 -5.74
C VAL A 502 -11.40 -9.48 -5.84
N ILE A 503 -11.78 -8.32 -5.28
CA ILE A 503 -13.16 -7.83 -5.37
C ILE A 503 -13.58 -7.63 -6.83
N LEU A 504 -12.75 -6.98 -7.64
CA LEU A 504 -13.07 -6.79 -9.05
C LEU A 504 -13.19 -8.12 -9.82
N MET A 505 -12.39 -9.13 -9.49
CA MET A 505 -12.58 -10.47 -10.06
C MET A 505 -13.93 -11.07 -9.63
N LEU A 506 -14.30 -10.94 -8.36
CA LEU A 506 -15.59 -11.41 -7.87
C LEU A 506 -16.76 -10.69 -8.53
N ASP A 507 -16.61 -9.40 -8.84
CA ASP A 507 -17.60 -8.60 -9.57
C ASP A 507 -17.88 -9.18 -10.96
N PHE A 508 -16.84 -9.55 -11.72
CA PHE A 508 -17.02 -10.23 -13.02
C PHE A 508 -17.66 -11.62 -12.87
N LEU A 509 -17.33 -12.35 -11.80
CA LEU A 509 -17.84 -13.71 -11.60
C LEU A 509 -19.31 -13.72 -11.16
N VAL A 510 -19.72 -12.79 -10.30
CA VAL A 510 -21.11 -12.68 -9.89
C VAL A 510 -21.98 -12.20 -11.04
N ASP A 511 -21.52 -11.24 -11.84
CA ASP A 511 -22.19 -10.79 -13.07
C ASP A 511 -22.44 -11.97 -14.03
N GLU A 512 -21.38 -12.72 -14.37
CA GLU A 512 -21.47 -13.92 -15.21
C GLU A 512 -22.45 -14.95 -14.61
N TYR A 513 -22.39 -15.20 -13.30
CA TYR A 513 -23.24 -16.18 -12.62
C TYR A 513 -24.72 -15.77 -12.62
N MET A 514 -25.01 -14.48 -12.40
CA MET A 514 -26.37 -13.94 -12.43
C MET A 514 -26.97 -14.05 -13.84
N GLU A 515 -26.21 -13.68 -14.87
CA GLU A 515 -26.69 -13.70 -16.26
C GLU A 515 -26.83 -15.10 -16.87
N SER A 516 -25.98 -16.05 -16.46
CA SER A 516 -25.96 -17.40 -17.05
C SER A 516 -26.75 -18.44 -16.26
N VAL A 517 -26.73 -18.39 -14.93
CA VAL A 517 -27.36 -19.40 -14.06
C VAL A 517 -28.67 -18.87 -13.47
N VAL A 518 -28.64 -17.69 -12.84
CA VAL A 518 -29.83 -17.13 -12.19
C VAL A 518 -30.90 -16.76 -13.20
N ALA A 519 -30.51 -16.27 -14.38
CA ALA A 519 -31.44 -15.94 -15.46
C ALA A 519 -32.27 -17.14 -15.98
N GLN A 520 -31.86 -18.39 -15.67
CA GLN A 520 -32.57 -19.62 -16.05
C GLN A 520 -33.61 -20.07 -15.01
N LEU A 521 -33.66 -19.43 -13.83
CA LEU A 521 -34.65 -19.77 -12.81
C LEU A 521 -36.08 -19.41 -13.25
N GLY A 522 -37.06 -20.20 -12.82
CA GLY A 522 -38.47 -19.87 -13.04
C GLY A 522 -38.93 -18.67 -12.22
N GLU A 523 -40.01 -18.01 -12.62
CA GLU A 523 -40.52 -16.79 -11.97
C GLU A 523 -40.75 -16.94 -10.45
N ARG A 524 -41.29 -18.09 -10.02
CA ARG A 524 -41.50 -18.37 -8.58
C ARG A 524 -40.19 -18.43 -7.81
N ASP A 525 -39.17 -19.08 -8.40
CA ASP A 525 -37.86 -19.23 -7.78
C ASP A 525 -37.13 -17.89 -7.71
N ILE A 526 -37.28 -17.02 -8.71
CA ILE A 526 -36.77 -15.65 -8.68
C ILE A 526 -37.35 -14.85 -7.52
N VAL A 527 -38.67 -14.92 -7.30
CA VAL A 527 -39.32 -14.22 -6.16
C VAL A 527 -38.80 -14.75 -4.82
N SER A 528 -38.64 -16.06 -4.68
CA SER A 528 -38.03 -16.67 -3.49
C SER A 528 -36.58 -16.24 -3.31
N LEU A 529 -35.78 -16.20 -4.38
CA LEU A 529 -34.40 -15.75 -4.35
C LEU A 529 -34.27 -14.29 -3.89
N GLN A 530 -35.16 -13.40 -4.35
CA GLN A 530 -35.19 -12.01 -3.87
C GLN A 530 -35.40 -11.93 -2.36
N GLN A 531 -36.24 -12.79 -1.77
CA GLN A 531 -36.44 -12.84 -0.31
C GLN A 531 -35.20 -13.38 0.41
N ILE A 532 -34.57 -14.41 -0.16
CA ILE A 532 -33.32 -15.00 0.36
C ILE A 532 -32.18 -13.99 0.35
N ILE A 533 -31.99 -13.23 -0.73
CA ILE A 533 -30.97 -12.17 -0.83
C ILE A 533 -31.16 -11.12 0.28
N ARG A 534 -32.39 -10.63 0.47
CA ARG A 534 -32.69 -9.66 1.55
C ARG A 534 -32.39 -10.23 2.94
N ALA A 535 -32.71 -11.50 3.17
CA ALA A 535 -32.43 -12.16 4.43
C ALA A 535 -30.91 -12.31 4.67
N LEU A 536 -30.16 -12.73 3.64
CA LEU A 536 -28.71 -12.91 3.68
C LEU A 536 -27.96 -11.59 3.92
N CYS A 537 -28.31 -10.52 3.22
CA CYS A 537 -27.64 -9.22 3.42
C CYS A 537 -27.90 -8.63 4.81
N ARG A 538 -29.07 -8.88 5.40
CA ARG A 538 -29.38 -8.53 6.80
C ARG A 538 -28.62 -9.41 7.79
N ASN A 539 -28.65 -10.73 7.59
CA ASN A 539 -28.00 -11.72 8.43
C ASN A 539 -27.19 -12.74 7.59
N PRO A 540 -25.88 -12.49 7.35
CA PRO A 540 -25.04 -13.35 6.52
C PRO A 540 -24.82 -14.77 7.07
N ASP A 541 -25.12 -14.99 8.35
CA ASP A 541 -24.96 -16.28 9.03
C ASP A 541 -26.29 -17.03 9.16
N ILE A 542 -27.35 -16.56 8.49
CA ILE A 542 -28.63 -17.24 8.47
C ILE A 542 -28.49 -18.67 7.92
N ASP A 543 -29.00 -19.64 8.68
CA ASP A 543 -29.03 -21.02 8.26
C ASP A 543 -30.25 -21.27 7.37
N LEU A 544 -30.02 -21.19 6.05
CA LEU A 544 -31.04 -21.43 5.04
C LEU A 544 -31.65 -22.84 5.10
N SER A 545 -31.03 -23.78 5.85
CA SER A 545 -31.56 -25.15 6.00
C SER A 545 -32.59 -25.30 7.13
N ARG A 546 -32.65 -24.35 8.08
CA ARG A 546 -33.45 -24.47 9.31
C ARG A 546 -34.73 -23.63 9.35
N GLU A 547 -34.90 -22.65 8.48
CA GLU A 547 -36.13 -21.84 8.44
C GLU A 547 -37.16 -22.42 7.46
N SER A 548 -38.10 -23.20 8.00
CA SER A 548 -39.41 -23.37 7.37
C SER A 548 -40.19 -22.06 7.54
N ALA A 549 -40.34 -21.32 6.44
CA ALA A 549 -41.04 -20.02 6.31
C ALA A 549 -40.20 -18.78 6.64
N LEU A 550 -39.59 -18.19 5.60
CA LEU A 550 -39.56 -16.73 5.43
C LEU A 550 -40.98 -16.19 5.73
N PRO A 551 -41.14 -15.05 6.39
CA PRO A 551 -42.41 -14.65 6.98
C PRO A 551 -43.50 -14.47 5.91
N HIS A 552 -44.32 -15.51 5.74
CA HIS A 552 -45.72 -15.32 5.47
C HIS A 552 -46.35 -14.87 6.78
N THR A 553 -47.01 -13.72 6.75
CA THR A 553 -47.92 -13.27 7.79
C THR A 553 -48.95 -14.36 8.05
N ASP A 554 -48.77 -15.16 9.08
CA ASP A 554 -49.83 -15.51 10.02
C ASP A 554 -49.31 -16.24 11.27
N SER A 555 -49.89 -15.84 12.39
CA SER A 555 -49.66 -16.31 13.74
C SER A 555 -49.95 -17.80 13.95
N GLN A 556 -49.08 -18.51 14.69
CA GLN A 556 -49.42 -19.17 15.97
C GLN A 556 -48.24 -19.98 16.54
N LEU A 557 -48.19 -20.02 17.88
CA LEU A 557 -47.17 -20.63 18.73
C LEU A 557 -47.06 -22.16 18.58
N THR A 558 -45.84 -22.72 18.76
CA THR A 558 -45.58 -23.83 19.71
C THR A 558 -44.07 -24.14 19.88
N THR A 559 -43.75 -24.79 20.99
CA THR A 559 -42.47 -24.95 21.73
C THR A 559 -41.50 -26.04 21.22
N PRO A 560 -40.22 -26.07 21.68
CA PRO A 560 -39.12 -26.80 21.05
C PRO A 560 -38.88 -28.20 21.63
N SER A 561 -38.31 -29.11 20.82
CA SER A 561 -37.67 -30.33 21.32
C SER A 561 -36.36 -30.63 20.58
N SER A 562 -35.43 -31.19 21.37
CA SER A 562 -34.00 -31.40 21.15
C SER A 562 -33.63 -32.67 20.38
N GLY A 563 -32.51 -32.64 19.64
CA GLY A 563 -31.80 -33.84 19.19
C GLY A 563 -30.66 -33.55 18.20
N LEU A 564 -29.41 -33.81 18.63
CA LEU A 564 -28.19 -33.83 17.81
C LEU A 564 -28.05 -35.21 17.15
N GLU A 565 -27.66 -35.29 15.87
CA GLU A 565 -26.67 -36.29 15.41
C GLU A 565 -26.13 -36.04 13.99
N TYR A 566 -24.84 -36.37 13.82
CA TYR A 566 -24.02 -36.26 12.62
C TYR A 566 -24.25 -37.44 11.66
N GLY A 567 -24.30 -37.18 10.35
CA GLY A 567 -24.22 -38.22 9.32
C GLY A 567 -24.26 -37.68 7.89
N LEU A 568 -23.12 -37.68 7.21
CA LEU A 568 -23.02 -37.40 5.77
C LEU A 568 -23.58 -38.60 4.97
N SER A 569 -24.65 -38.37 4.23
CA SER A 569 -25.20 -39.28 3.20
C SER A 569 -26.01 -38.47 2.17
N PRO A 570 -26.21 -38.99 0.95
CA PRO A 570 -26.60 -38.20 -0.22
C PRO A 570 -27.98 -37.58 -0.04
N SER A 571 -28.06 -36.27 -0.22
CA SER A 571 -29.22 -35.43 0.07
C SER A 571 -30.46 -35.82 -0.75
N GLN A 572 -31.50 -36.25 -0.05
CA GLN A 572 -32.89 -36.21 -0.51
C GLN A 572 -33.35 -34.75 -0.74
N PRO A 573 -34.44 -34.52 -1.51
CA PRO A 573 -34.89 -33.18 -1.90
C PRO A 573 -35.17 -32.30 -0.67
N ARG A 574 -34.51 -31.13 -0.59
CA ARG A 574 -34.64 -30.16 0.49
C ARG A 574 -36.00 -29.45 0.45
N ASN A 575 -36.54 -29.14 1.62
CA ASN A 575 -37.73 -28.32 1.93
C ASN A 575 -38.20 -27.38 0.80
N GLY A 576 -39.29 -27.71 0.10
CA GLY A 576 -40.15 -26.77 -0.65
C GLY A 576 -39.55 -25.98 -1.83
N TYR A 577 -38.22 -25.91 -1.97
CA TYR A 577 -37.51 -25.21 -3.03
C TYR A 577 -37.15 -26.16 -4.17
N SER A 578 -37.05 -25.61 -5.39
CA SER A 578 -36.51 -26.35 -6.52
C SER A 578 -35.00 -26.62 -6.31
N GLU A 579 -34.50 -27.71 -6.90
CA GLU A 579 -33.06 -28.03 -6.88
C GLU A 579 -32.18 -26.88 -7.45
N PRO A 580 -32.55 -26.23 -8.57
CA PRO A 580 -31.84 -25.05 -9.07
C PRO A 580 -31.80 -23.89 -8.07
N LEU A 581 -32.92 -23.57 -7.41
CA LEU A 581 -32.98 -22.49 -6.42
C LEU A 581 -32.09 -22.77 -5.21
N ALA A 582 -32.06 -24.02 -4.73
CA ALA A 582 -31.20 -24.42 -3.62
C ALA A 582 -29.72 -24.24 -3.95
N ALA A 583 -29.28 -24.67 -5.14
CA ALA A 583 -27.90 -24.52 -5.59
C ALA A 583 -27.49 -23.04 -5.74
N VAL A 584 -28.37 -22.21 -6.33
CA VAL A 584 -28.14 -20.76 -6.44
C VAL A 584 -28.04 -20.10 -5.08
N SER A 585 -28.93 -20.47 -4.15
CA SER A 585 -28.95 -19.91 -2.80
C SER A 585 -27.66 -20.21 -2.02
N ASP A 586 -27.11 -21.41 -2.17
CA ASP A 586 -25.84 -21.80 -1.52
C ASP A 586 -24.64 -20.98 -2.05
N VAL A 587 -24.58 -20.73 -3.38
CA VAL A 587 -23.52 -19.90 -4.00
C VAL A 587 -23.65 -18.44 -3.58
N ILE A 588 -24.85 -17.85 -3.66
CA ILE A 588 -25.09 -16.46 -3.25
C ILE A 588 -24.82 -16.27 -1.75
N SER A 589 -25.21 -17.22 -0.89
CA SER A 589 -24.87 -17.19 0.54
C SER A 589 -23.36 -17.18 0.76
N THR A 590 -22.62 -17.99 0.01
CA THR A 590 -21.15 -18.05 0.09
C THR A 590 -20.52 -16.72 -0.36
N TYR A 591 -20.98 -16.14 -1.46
CA TYR A 591 -20.53 -14.84 -1.96
C TYR A 591 -20.79 -13.71 -0.95
N VAL A 592 -22.03 -13.59 -0.43
CA VAL A 592 -22.40 -12.57 0.55
C VAL A 592 -21.54 -12.70 1.81
N ARG A 593 -21.32 -13.92 2.30
CA ARG A 593 -20.46 -14.16 3.45
C ARG A 593 -19.02 -13.77 3.16
N ALA A 594 -18.47 -14.09 1.98
CA ALA A 594 -17.11 -13.74 1.60
C ALA A 594 -16.89 -12.22 1.57
N MET A 595 -17.84 -11.45 1.02
CA MET A 595 -17.80 -9.99 0.98
C MET A 595 -17.85 -9.37 2.39
N VAL A 596 -18.81 -9.80 3.23
CA VAL A 596 -19.06 -9.17 4.54
C VAL A 596 -18.08 -9.66 5.63
N ARG A 597 -17.60 -10.89 5.54
CA ARG A 597 -16.64 -11.50 6.48
C ARG A 597 -15.19 -11.37 6.04
N TYR A 598 -14.91 -10.54 5.03
CA TYR A 598 -13.56 -10.36 4.54
C TYR A 598 -12.61 -9.94 5.70
N PRO A 599 -11.49 -10.65 5.94
CA PRO A 599 -10.71 -10.47 7.17
C PRO A 599 -10.26 -9.01 7.42
N ARG A 600 -9.84 -8.32 6.36
CA ARG A 600 -9.31 -6.94 6.42
C ARG A 600 -10.37 -5.83 6.40
N ILE A 601 -11.64 -6.15 6.58
CA ILE A 601 -12.71 -5.15 6.79
C ILE A 601 -13.42 -5.32 8.15
N GLN A 602 -13.04 -6.32 8.95
CA GLN A 602 -13.77 -6.62 10.19
C GLN A 602 -13.66 -5.51 11.26
N ASN A 603 -12.60 -4.69 11.20
CA ASN A 603 -12.38 -3.54 12.09
C ASN A 603 -12.96 -2.23 11.54
N ALA A 604 -13.60 -2.25 10.36
CA ALA A 604 -14.27 -1.08 9.82
C ALA A 604 -15.42 -0.63 10.73
N SER A 605 -15.79 0.64 10.61
CA SER A 605 -16.87 1.21 11.40
C SER A 605 -18.19 0.44 11.20
N LEU A 606 -19.09 0.50 12.18
CA LEU A 606 -20.40 -0.11 12.02
C LEU A 606 -21.18 0.52 10.85
N ALA A 607 -21.04 1.83 10.65
CA ALA A 607 -21.71 2.54 9.57
C ALA A 607 -21.22 2.05 8.20
N ASP A 608 -19.90 1.99 7.98
CA ASP A 608 -19.31 1.55 6.70
C ASP A 608 -19.71 0.09 6.39
N ARG A 609 -19.68 -0.80 7.39
CA ARG A 609 -20.10 -2.20 7.23
C ARG A 609 -21.59 -2.34 6.93
N CYS A 610 -22.43 -1.46 7.50
CA CYS A 610 -23.86 -1.42 7.16
C CYS A 610 -24.09 -0.92 5.74
N SER A 611 -23.34 0.11 5.30
CA SER A 611 -23.38 0.59 3.92
C SER A 611 -23.00 -0.52 2.94
N LEU A 612 -21.91 -1.27 3.18
CA LEU A 612 -21.53 -2.40 2.33
C LEU A 612 -22.65 -3.44 2.19
N LYS A 613 -23.33 -3.79 3.29
CA LYS A 613 -24.46 -4.73 3.25
C LYS A 613 -25.63 -4.19 2.44
N ALA A 614 -25.94 -2.90 2.59
CA ALA A 614 -27.01 -2.24 1.85
C ALA A 614 -26.72 -2.21 0.34
N GLU A 615 -25.51 -1.81 -0.04
CA GLU A 615 -25.09 -1.80 -1.45
C GLU A 615 -25.06 -3.21 -2.05
N LEU A 616 -24.66 -4.22 -1.29
CA LEU A 616 -24.67 -5.61 -1.74
C LEU A 616 -26.11 -6.14 -1.96
N GLU A 617 -27.07 -5.77 -1.11
CA GLU A 617 -28.49 -6.08 -1.30
C GLU A 617 -29.02 -5.42 -2.57
N ILE A 618 -28.75 -4.12 -2.76
CA ILE A 618 -29.15 -3.35 -3.95
C ILE A 618 -28.57 -3.98 -5.21
N PHE A 619 -27.27 -4.25 -5.22
CA PHE A 619 -26.53 -4.83 -6.34
C PHE A 619 -27.10 -6.17 -6.81
N LEU A 620 -27.32 -7.11 -5.89
CA LEU A 620 -27.86 -8.44 -6.22
C LEU A 620 -29.33 -8.38 -6.67
N LEU A 621 -30.14 -7.50 -6.07
CA LEU A 621 -31.53 -7.32 -6.49
C LEU A 621 -31.62 -6.63 -7.85
N SER A 622 -30.75 -5.66 -8.15
CA SER A 622 -30.69 -5.01 -9.45
C SER A 622 -30.24 -5.93 -10.59
N HIS A 623 -29.44 -6.97 -10.31
CA HIS A 623 -29.22 -8.08 -11.26
C HIS A 623 -30.51 -8.81 -11.62
N ILE A 624 -31.36 -9.09 -10.62
CA ILE A 624 -32.67 -9.71 -10.87
C ILE A 624 -33.57 -8.77 -11.67
N ASP A 625 -33.57 -7.48 -11.36
CA ASP A 625 -34.32 -6.48 -12.12
C ASP A 625 -33.84 -6.42 -13.58
N GLN A 626 -32.53 -6.41 -13.85
CA GLN A 626 -31.97 -6.45 -15.20
C GLN A 626 -32.34 -7.74 -15.95
N ILE A 627 -32.30 -8.90 -15.28
CA ILE A 627 -32.73 -10.18 -15.86
C ILE A 627 -34.19 -10.10 -16.31
N GLN A 628 -35.06 -9.50 -15.49
CA GLN A 628 -36.46 -9.27 -15.84
C GLN A 628 -36.62 -8.28 -17.01
N ASP A 629 -35.78 -7.24 -17.09
CA ASP A 629 -35.77 -6.29 -18.21
C ASP A 629 -35.40 -6.99 -19.51
N ASN A 630 -34.39 -7.85 -19.47
CA ASN A 630 -33.98 -8.68 -20.60
C ASN A 630 -35.11 -9.62 -21.05
N HIS A 631 -35.78 -10.31 -20.12
CA HIS A 631 -36.92 -11.18 -20.45
C HIS A 631 -38.10 -10.41 -21.06
N HIS A 632 -38.44 -9.25 -20.48
CA HIS A 632 -39.48 -8.38 -21.01
C HIS A 632 -39.13 -7.88 -22.42
N PHE A 633 -37.88 -7.45 -22.64
CA PHE A 633 -37.41 -7.00 -23.95
C PHE A 633 -37.40 -8.13 -24.99
N ARG A 634 -37.04 -9.36 -24.62
CA ARG A 634 -37.10 -10.55 -25.49
C ARG A 634 -38.52 -10.85 -25.96
N GLY A 635 -39.50 -10.73 -25.06
CA GLY A 635 -40.92 -10.99 -25.32
C GLY A 635 -41.62 -9.96 -26.22
N GLN A 636 -40.99 -8.82 -26.52
CA GLN A 636 -41.57 -7.79 -27.39
C GLN A 636 -41.34 -8.10 -28.88
N ASP A 637 -42.37 -7.89 -29.69
CA ASP A 637 -42.32 -8.05 -31.15
C ASP A 637 -41.36 -7.03 -31.79
N SER A 638 -40.46 -7.51 -32.65
CA SER A 638 -39.60 -6.64 -33.45
C SER A 638 -40.35 -6.14 -34.68
N CYS A 639 -40.40 -4.82 -34.89
CA CYS A 639 -40.82 -4.27 -36.17
C CYS A 639 -39.77 -4.65 -37.23
N SER A 640 -40.17 -5.31 -38.32
CA SER A 640 -39.27 -5.87 -39.34
C SER A 640 -38.45 -4.83 -40.13
N LEU A 641 -38.68 -3.54 -39.90
CA LEU A 641 -38.04 -2.42 -40.60
C LEU A 641 -36.93 -1.74 -39.77
N ASP A 642 -36.81 -2.04 -38.48
CA ASP A 642 -35.83 -1.38 -37.61
C ASP A 642 -34.47 -2.12 -37.61
N VAL A 643 -33.39 -1.34 -37.76
CA VAL A 643 -31.99 -1.82 -37.76
C VAL A 643 -31.54 -2.27 -36.37
N VAL A 644 -32.07 -1.58 -35.34
CA VAL A 644 -31.84 -1.87 -33.92
C VAL A 644 -33.20 -2.19 -33.31
N LYS A 645 -33.34 -3.34 -32.64
CA LYS A 645 -34.58 -3.71 -31.95
C LYS A 645 -34.92 -2.63 -30.92
N ARG A 646 -36.08 -1.98 -31.08
CA ARG A 646 -36.57 -0.95 -30.16
C ARG A 646 -37.40 -1.59 -29.06
N SER A 647 -37.20 -1.15 -27.81
CA SER A 647 -38.07 -1.49 -26.69
C SER A 647 -39.36 -0.67 -26.83
N GLN A 648 -40.49 -1.33 -27.07
CA GLN A 648 -41.78 -0.67 -27.28
C GLN A 648 -42.40 -0.15 -25.98
N ASN A 649 -42.18 -0.87 -24.87
CA ASN A 649 -42.75 -0.55 -23.57
C ASN A 649 -41.71 -0.78 -22.46
N PRO A 650 -40.62 -0.01 -22.39
CA PRO A 650 -39.66 -0.13 -21.30
C PRO A 650 -40.32 0.22 -19.95
N ARG A 651 -39.86 -0.39 -18.84
CA ARG A 651 -40.43 -0.16 -17.50
C ARG A 651 -40.22 1.27 -16.99
N THR A 652 -39.15 1.92 -17.43
CA THR A 652 -38.82 3.32 -17.16
C THR A 652 -38.25 3.97 -18.42
N ASN A 653 -38.04 5.30 -18.40
CA ASN A 653 -37.25 5.98 -19.43
C ASN A 653 -35.75 5.62 -19.29
N HIS A 654 -34.93 5.94 -20.31
CA HIS A 654 -33.50 5.62 -20.34
C HIS A 654 -32.77 6.20 -19.13
N TYR A 655 -32.99 7.49 -18.81
CA TYR A 655 -32.35 8.15 -17.68
C TYR A 655 -32.66 7.46 -16.35
N GLY A 656 -33.94 7.13 -16.10
CA GLY A 656 -34.38 6.47 -14.89
C GLY A 656 -33.81 5.07 -14.77
N TRP A 657 -33.75 4.31 -15.87
CA TRP A 657 -33.13 2.98 -15.90
C TRP A 657 -31.62 3.06 -15.67
N SER A 658 -30.94 3.99 -16.35
CA SER A 658 -29.49 4.16 -16.27
C SER A 658 -29.03 4.57 -14.88
N HIS A 659 -29.84 5.34 -14.14
CA HIS A 659 -29.56 5.80 -12.77
C HIS A 659 -30.14 4.91 -11.67
N THR A 660 -30.80 3.81 -12.02
CA THR A 660 -31.34 2.85 -11.02
C THR A 660 -30.89 1.44 -11.36
N THR A 661 -31.73 0.63 -12.00
CA THR A 661 -31.44 -0.78 -12.32
C THR A 661 -30.08 -0.95 -12.97
N ALA A 662 -29.75 -0.15 -13.99
CA ALA A 662 -28.52 -0.35 -14.75
C ALA A 662 -27.26 0.08 -13.99
N ALA A 663 -27.28 1.23 -13.30
CA ALA A 663 -26.16 1.67 -12.48
C ALA A 663 -25.96 0.79 -11.24
N ASN A 664 -27.04 0.41 -10.56
CA ASN A 664 -27.00 -0.46 -9.38
C ASN A 664 -26.62 -1.90 -9.73
N HIS A 665 -26.89 -2.33 -10.96
CA HIS A 665 -26.38 -3.59 -11.51
C HIS A 665 -24.86 -3.55 -11.70
N THR A 666 -24.25 -2.37 -11.91
CA THR A 666 -22.78 -2.29 -11.94
C THR A 666 -22.23 -2.45 -10.53
N SER A 667 -21.05 -3.08 -10.41
CA SER A 667 -20.43 -3.31 -9.10
C SER A 667 -19.81 -2.06 -8.47
N CYS A 668 -19.91 -0.89 -9.12
CA CYS A 668 -19.23 0.33 -8.68
C CYS A 668 -19.57 0.70 -7.22
N ALA A 669 -20.85 0.71 -6.86
CA ALA A 669 -21.30 1.10 -5.52
C ALA A 669 -20.87 0.11 -4.44
N VAL A 670 -21.05 -1.19 -4.67
CA VAL A 670 -20.63 -2.24 -3.72
C VAL A 670 -19.10 -2.27 -3.57
N SER A 671 -18.35 -2.07 -4.65
CA SER A 671 -16.89 -2.02 -4.63
C SER A 671 -16.35 -0.78 -3.93
N LEU A 672 -16.98 0.39 -4.07
CA LEU A 672 -16.61 1.58 -3.30
C LEU A 672 -16.97 1.44 -1.82
N ALA A 673 -18.11 0.84 -1.49
CA ALA A 673 -18.48 0.57 -0.10
C ALA A 673 -17.51 -0.41 0.57
N PHE A 674 -17.07 -1.46 -0.15
CA PHE A 674 -16.03 -2.36 0.31
C PHE A 674 -14.70 -1.63 0.50
N TYR A 675 -14.30 -0.82 -0.48
CA TYR A 675 -13.07 -0.04 -0.44
C TYR A 675 -13.06 0.92 0.76
N THR A 676 -14.19 1.57 1.04
CA THR A 676 -14.37 2.42 2.23
C THR A 676 -14.17 1.64 3.53
N CYS A 677 -14.76 0.45 3.66
CA CYS A 677 -14.50 -0.42 4.81
C CYS A 677 -13.02 -0.81 4.92
N ARG A 678 -12.36 -1.04 3.79
CA ARG A 678 -10.95 -1.44 3.76
C ARG A 678 -10.01 -0.30 4.13
N LEU A 679 -10.36 0.95 3.82
CA LEU A 679 -9.59 2.13 4.19
C LEU A 679 -9.70 2.46 5.68
N SER A 680 -10.82 2.16 6.35
CA SER A 680 -10.96 2.34 7.80
C SER A 680 -10.21 1.29 8.64
N TRP A 681 -9.67 0.23 8.03
CA TRP A 681 -8.97 -0.85 8.75
C TRP A 681 -7.75 -0.39 9.59
N ASN A 682 -7.02 0.63 9.13
CA ASN A 682 -5.78 1.11 9.77
C ASN A 682 -5.99 2.35 10.67
N SER A 683 -7.21 2.86 10.81
CA SER A 683 -7.47 3.94 11.77
C SER A 683 -7.56 3.32 13.16
N SER A 684 -6.66 3.70 14.06
CA SER A 684 -6.53 3.20 15.44
C SER A 684 -7.79 3.37 16.30
N SER A 685 -8.85 3.93 15.75
CA SER A 685 -10.13 4.27 16.39
C SER A 685 -11.36 3.58 15.77
N GLY A 686 -11.24 2.81 14.67
CA GLY A 686 -12.39 2.20 14.00
C GLY A 686 -13.46 3.21 13.53
N GLY A 687 -13.04 4.47 13.33
CA GLY A 687 -13.91 5.57 12.90
C GLY A 687 -14.18 5.55 11.40
N ASP A 688 -15.28 6.17 11.00
CA ASP A 688 -15.68 6.35 9.59
C ASP A 688 -14.57 7.05 8.80
N VAL A 689 -14.30 6.57 7.58
CA VAL A 689 -13.36 7.20 6.64
C VAL A 689 -13.82 8.62 6.30
N PHE A 690 -15.10 8.75 5.96
CA PHE A 690 -15.77 10.03 5.69
C PHE A 690 -16.58 10.43 6.91
N TYR A 691 -16.00 11.24 7.80
CA TYR A 691 -16.59 11.52 9.10
C TYR A 691 -17.61 12.67 9.09
N THR A 692 -17.68 13.48 8.02
CA THR A 692 -18.67 14.57 7.91
C THR A 692 -19.86 14.18 7.03
N SER A 693 -21.05 14.66 7.39
CA SER A 693 -22.26 14.50 6.57
C SER A 693 -22.04 15.00 5.13
N HIS A 694 -21.35 16.14 4.99
CA HIS A 694 -21.04 16.73 3.69
C HIS A 694 -20.12 15.83 2.85
N SER A 695 -19.02 15.33 3.41
CA SER A 695 -18.12 14.40 2.70
C SER A 695 -18.80 13.08 2.31
N LYS A 696 -19.72 12.57 3.15
CA LYS A 696 -20.51 11.37 2.84
C LYS A 696 -21.47 11.59 1.68
N TYR A 697 -22.11 12.76 1.63
CA TYR A 697 -22.97 13.13 0.51
C TYR A 697 -22.17 13.19 -0.80
N MET A 698 -21.03 13.87 -0.78
CA MET A 698 -20.20 14.06 -1.97
C MET A 698 -19.60 12.77 -2.51
N VAL A 699 -19.16 11.84 -1.64
CA VAL A 699 -18.68 10.54 -2.12
C VAL A 699 -19.82 9.69 -2.68
N GLY A 700 -21.03 9.81 -2.15
CA GLY A 700 -22.23 9.17 -2.72
C GLY A 700 -22.58 9.73 -4.11
N ASP A 701 -22.54 11.06 -4.27
CA ASP A 701 -22.75 11.75 -5.54
C ASP A 701 -21.73 11.31 -6.61
N LEU A 702 -20.43 11.32 -6.25
CA LEU A 702 -19.36 10.79 -7.09
C LEU A 702 -19.59 9.33 -7.49
N CYS A 703 -20.00 8.49 -6.53
CA CYS A 703 -20.25 7.08 -6.78
C CYS A 703 -21.41 6.86 -7.76
N SER A 704 -22.47 7.68 -7.66
CA SER A 704 -23.61 7.62 -8.58
C SER A 704 -23.17 7.89 -10.01
N HIS A 705 -22.42 8.97 -10.24
CA HIS A 705 -21.90 9.30 -11.57
C HIS A 705 -20.93 8.23 -12.10
N LEU A 706 -20.06 7.68 -11.25
CA LEU A 706 -19.16 6.58 -11.63
C LEU A 706 -19.93 5.33 -12.08
N ALA A 707 -21.00 4.96 -11.37
CA ALA A 707 -21.81 3.78 -11.69
C ALA A 707 -22.53 3.94 -13.04
N VAL A 708 -23.13 5.11 -13.29
CA VAL A 708 -23.79 5.42 -14.58
C VAL A 708 -22.75 5.45 -15.70
N MET A 709 -21.63 6.14 -15.52
CA MET A 709 -20.54 6.19 -16.50
C MET A 709 -20.08 4.78 -16.88
N THR A 710 -19.78 3.94 -15.88
CA THR A 710 -19.33 2.56 -16.09
C THR A 710 -20.35 1.76 -16.90
N ARG A 711 -21.65 1.92 -16.60
CA ARG A 711 -22.72 1.27 -17.33
C ARG A 711 -22.77 1.70 -18.79
N LEU A 712 -22.72 3.01 -19.07
CA LEU A 712 -22.88 3.53 -20.42
C LEU A 712 -21.69 3.14 -21.33
N TYR A 713 -20.46 3.11 -20.80
CA TYR A 713 -19.30 2.60 -21.55
C TYR A 713 -19.36 1.09 -21.79
N ASN A 714 -19.84 0.31 -20.81
CA ASN A 714 -20.07 -1.12 -21.02
C ASN A 714 -21.11 -1.35 -22.12
N ASP A 715 -22.27 -0.67 -22.04
CA ASP A 715 -23.34 -0.75 -23.03
C ASP A 715 -22.83 -0.35 -24.44
N TYR A 716 -21.94 0.64 -24.55
CA TYR A 716 -21.33 1.04 -25.83
C TYR A 716 -20.48 -0.07 -26.45
N ALA A 717 -19.69 -0.77 -25.62
CA ALA A 717 -18.83 -1.86 -26.05
C ALA A 717 -19.63 -3.14 -26.39
N SER A 718 -20.73 -3.37 -25.67
CA SER A 718 -21.49 -4.62 -25.71
C SER A 718 -22.59 -4.66 -26.76
N ILE A 719 -22.87 -3.58 -27.50
CA ILE A 719 -23.99 -3.48 -28.46
C ILE A 719 -24.15 -4.74 -29.33
N ALA A 720 -23.06 -5.23 -29.93
CA ALA A 720 -23.10 -6.40 -30.80
C ALA A 720 -23.38 -7.71 -30.03
N ARG A 721 -22.82 -7.84 -28.82
CA ARG A 721 -23.06 -8.98 -27.93
C ARG A 721 -24.51 -8.98 -27.45
N ASP A 722 -24.97 -7.87 -26.90
CA ASP A 722 -26.31 -7.74 -26.34
C ASP A 722 -27.39 -7.92 -27.41
N HIS A 723 -27.16 -7.43 -28.63
CA HIS A 723 -28.02 -7.72 -29.76
C HIS A 723 -28.10 -9.23 -30.05
N ALA A 724 -26.96 -9.94 -30.08
CA ALA A 724 -26.92 -11.37 -30.34
C ALA A 724 -27.57 -12.21 -29.21
N GLU A 725 -27.46 -11.75 -27.97
CA GLU A 725 -28.04 -12.40 -26.78
C GLU A 725 -29.47 -11.92 -26.47
N SER A 726 -29.98 -10.95 -27.24
CA SER A 726 -31.25 -10.27 -26.99
C SER A 726 -31.35 -9.72 -25.56
N ASN A 727 -30.27 -9.09 -25.09
CA ASN A 727 -30.25 -8.35 -23.83
C ASN A 727 -30.63 -6.88 -24.09
N LEU A 728 -31.24 -6.24 -23.10
CA LEU A 728 -31.58 -4.83 -23.16
C LEU A 728 -30.31 -3.99 -23.00
N ASN A 729 -30.04 -3.16 -23.99
CA ASN A 729 -28.95 -2.19 -24.03
C ASN A 729 -29.50 -0.76 -24.07
N SER A 730 -28.73 0.23 -23.61
CA SER A 730 -29.08 1.65 -23.71
C SER A 730 -29.63 2.05 -25.09
N ILE A 731 -29.04 1.59 -26.19
CA ILE A 731 -29.46 1.99 -27.54
C ILE A 731 -30.85 1.48 -27.94
N ASN A 732 -31.46 0.56 -27.18
CA ASN A 732 -32.79 0.01 -27.47
C ASN A 732 -33.92 0.90 -26.95
N PHE A 733 -33.61 1.91 -26.13
CA PHE A 733 -34.60 2.81 -25.56
C PHE A 733 -35.15 3.79 -26.61
N PRO A 734 -36.47 4.09 -26.62
CA PRO A 734 -37.11 4.97 -27.60
C PRO A 734 -36.43 6.34 -27.80
N GLU A 735 -35.84 6.87 -26.74
CA GLU A 735 -35.14 8.16 -26.69
C GLU A 735 -34.00 8.24 -27.72
N PHE A 736 -33.31 7.13 -28.00
CA PHE A 736 -32.23 7.05 -29.00
C PHE A 736 -32.73 7.06 -30.45
N HIS A 737 -34.04 6.97 -30.66
CA HIS A 737 -34.66 6.88 -31.98
C HIS A 737 -35.59 8.05 -32.30
N SER A 738 -35.75 8.99 -31.37
CA SER A 738 -36.54 10.21 -31.56
C SER A 738 -36.00 11.03 -32.75
N GLY A 739 -36.88 11.38 -33.70
CA GLY A 739 -36.51 12.11 -34.93
C GLY A 739 -36.22 11.25 -36.17
N GLN A 740 -36.43 9.93 -36.15
CA GLN A 740 -36.31 9.06 -37.33
C GLN A 740 -37.61 8.91 -38.15
N GLU A 741 -38.75 9.41 -37.66
CA GLU A 741 -40.07 9.15 -38.25
C GLU A 741 -40.35 9.90 -39.57
N GLY A 742 -39.44 10.77 -40.03
CA GLY A 742 -39.63 11.57 -41.25
C GLY A 742 -38.61 11.38 -42.38
N ASP A 743 -37.52 10.63 -42.16
CA ASP A 743 -36.30 10.74 -43.01
C ASP A 743 -35.78 9.41 -43.59
N ALA A 744 -36.53 8.31 -43.39
CA ALA A 744 -36.22 7.01 -44.00
C ALA A 744 -36.58 7.03 -45.50
N THR A 745 -35.73 7.67 -46.30
CA THR A 745 -35.71 7.55 -47.77
C THR A 745 -34.48 6.73 -48.18
N GLU A 746 -34.46 6.22 -49.42
CA GLU A 746 -33.29 5.51 -50.00
C GLU A 746 -31.96 6.31 -49.91
N ALA A 747 -32.00 7.60 -49.55
CA ALA A 747 -30.85 8.48 -49.39
C ALA A 747 -30.11 8.37 -48.03
N ASN A 748 -30.72 7.79 -46.98
CA ASN A 748 -30.10 7.59 -45.66
C ASN A 748 -30.13 6.10 -45.27
N PRO A 749 -29.04 5.33 -45.52
CA PRO A 749 -29.06 3.89 -45.34
C PRO A 749 -29.14 3.46 -43.86
N PRO A 750 -29.66 2.25 -43.58
CA PRO A 750 -29.88 1.71 -42.23
C PRO A 750 -28.66 1.78 -41.28
N ALA A 751 -27.44 1.66 -41.82
CA ALA A 751 -26.20 1.80 -41.04
C ALA A 751 -26.05 3.17 -40.35
N THR A 752 -26.64 4.25 -40.88
CA THR A 752 -26.56 5.59 -40.29
C THR A 752 -27.37 5.74 -38.99
N GLY A 753 -28.41 4.93 -38.79
CA GLY A 753 -29.25 4.98 -37.59
C GLY A 753 -28.57 4.41 -36.34
N GLU A 754 -27.91 3.26 -36.49
CA GLU A 754 -27.12 2.66 -35.42
C GLU A 754 -25.90 3.53 -35.06
N ILE A 755 -25.18 4.06 -36.07
CA ILE A 755 -24.05 4.98 -35.85
C ILE A 755 -24.49 6.20 -35.01
N ARG A 756 -25.66 6.77 -35.32
CA ARG A 756 -26.21 7.90 -34.54
C ARG A 756 -26.49 7.50 -33.10
N ALA A 757 -27.16 6.38 -32.85
CA ALA A 757 -27.45 5.91 -31.50
C ALA A 757 -26.16 5.63 -30.70
N ARG A 758 -25.13 5.04 -31.34
CA ARG A 758 -23.80 4.84 -30.75
C ARG A 758 -23.15 6.16 -30.34
N ASN A 759 -23.20 7.17 -31.22
CA ASN A 759 -22.63 8.49 -30.93
C ASN A 759 -23.38 9.20 -29.79
N THR A 760 -24.72 9.12 -29.76
CA THR A 760 -25.53 9.65 -28.65
C THR A 760 -25.17 8.98 -27.33
N LEU A 761 -25.03 7.65 -27.31
CA LEU A 761 -24.66 6.90 -26.10
C LEU A 761 -23.28 7.32 -25.59
N LEU A 762 -22.30 7.45 -26.49
CA LEU A 762 -20.97 7.94 -26.13
C LEU A 762 -21.03 9.39 -25.59
N GLY A 763 -21.89 10.24 -26.15
CA GLY A 763 -22.15 11.59 -25.63
C GLY A 763 -22.70 11.59 -24.20
N HIS A 764 -23.64 10.70 -23.88
CA HIS A 764 -24.14 10.53 -22.52
C HIS A 764 -23.04 10.02 -21.57
N ALA A 765 -22.24 9.05 -22.01
CA ALA A 765 -21.13 8.51 -21.23
C ALA A 765 -20.07 9.59 -20.91
N GLN A 766 -19.77 10.47 -21.87
CA GLN A 766 -18.86 11.60 -21.67
C GLN A 766 -19.45 12.66 -20.74
N TYR A 767 -20.75 12.91 -20.81
CA TYR A 767 -21.42 13.81 -19.86
C TYR A 767 -21.23 13.32 -18.42
N GLU A 768 -21.48 12.03 -18.17
CA GLU A 768 -21.28 11.43 -16.84
C GLU A 768 -19.81 11.46 -16.41
N ARG A 769 -18.86 11.24 -17.33
CA ARG A 769 -17.43 11.39 -17.05
C ARG A 769 -17.08 12.81 -16.58
N ASN A 770 -17.62 13.84 -17.22
CA ASN A 770 -17.41 15.24 -16.80
C ASN A 770 -18.01 15.50 -15.40
N CYS A 771 -19.15 14.88 -15.08
CA CYS A 771 -19.73 14.93 -13.73
C CYS A 771 -18.82 14.23 -12.71
N VAL A 772 -18.25 13.06 -13.03
CA VAL A 772 -17.26 12.37 -12.19
C VAL A 772 -16.06 13.28 -11.90
N GLU A 773 -15.47 13.91 -12.93
CA GLU A 773 -14.33 14.81 -12.76
C GLU A 773 -14.66 15.98 -11.83
N THR A 774 -15.81 16.61 -12.04
CA THR A 774 -16.26 17.77 -11.25
C THR A 774 -16.53 17.37 -9.79
N SER A 775 -17.29 16.30 -9.56
CA SER A 775 -17.61 15.82 -8.20
C SER A 775 -16.35 15.31 -7.48
N PHE A 776 -15.44 14.65 -8.19
CA PHE A 776 -14.16 14.19 -7.63
C PHE A 776 -13.28 15.37 -7.20
N GLN A 777 -13.09 16.37 -8.08
CA GLN A 777 -12.31 17.55 -7.74
C GLN A 777 -12.89 18.30 -6.54
N THR A 778 -14.20 18.50 -6.52
CA THR A 778 -14.89 19.18 -5.41
C THR A 778 -14.71 18.41 -4.08
N LEU A 779 -14.77 17.08 -4.12
CA LEU A 779 -14.54 16.22 -2.94
C LEU A 779 -13.09 16.34 -2.44
N VAL A 780 -12.12 16.27 -3.34
CA VAL A 780 -10.69 16.42 -3.00
C VAL A 780 -10.41 17.78 -2.35
N GLU A 781 -10.98 18.86 -2.88
CA GLU A 781 -10.87 20.21 -2.31
C GLU A 781 -11.48 20.28 -0.90
N THR A 782 -12.64 19.64 -0.71
CA THR A 782 -13.35 19.60 0.57
C THR A 782 -12.59 18.81 1.64
N LEU A 783 -11.93 17.71 1.27
CA LEU A 783 -11.10 16.92 2.19
C LEU A 783 -9.85 17.70 2.65
N GLY A 784 -9.32 18.60 1.80
CA GLY A 784 -8.15 19.42 2.09
C GLY A 784 -6.84 18.61 2.20
N LYS A 785 -5.69 19.29 2.18
CA LYS A 785 -4.36 18.64 2.21
C LYS A 785 -3.61 18.85 3.53
N THR A 786 -4.35 19.18 4.59
CA THR A 786 -3.75 19.64 5.85
C THR A 786 -3.30 18.50 6.76
N THR A 787 -3.83 17.29 6.57
CA THR A 787 -3.47 16.11 7.38
C THR A 787 -2.99 14.96 6.51
N ALA A 788 -2.07 14.15 7.02
CA ALA A 788 -1.58 12.96 6.33
C ALA A 788 -2.70 11.94 6.03
N SER A 789 -3.73 11.87 6.89
CA SER A 789 -4.91 11.02 6.66
C SER A 789 -5.77 11.51 5.50
N ALA A 790 -5.95 12.83 5.34
CA ALA A 790 -6.69 13.39 4.22
C ALA A 790 -5.95 13.17 2.89
N VAL A 791 -4.62 13.34 2.88
CA VAL A 791 -3.80 13.04 1.69
C VAL A 791 -3.91 11.57 1.29
N LYS A 792 -3.77 10.64 2.23
CA LYS A 792 -3.93 9.19 1.96
C LYS A 792 -5.32 8.84 1.42
N LEU A 793 -6.37 9.51 1.90
CA LEU A 793 -7.73 9.31 1.40
C LEU A 793 -7.90 9.85 -0.02
N GLN A 794 -7.31 11.01 -0.34
CA GLN A 794 -7.29 11.52 -1.71
C GLN A 794 -6.55 10.56 -2.64
N ASP A 795 -5.36 10.09 -2.27
CA ASP A 795 -4.60 9.11 -3.04
C ASP A 795 -5.41 7.82 -3.29
N ALA A 796 -6.12 7.36 -2.26
CA ALA A 796 -7.02 6.21 -2.37
C ALA A 796 -8.16 6.44 -3.36
N LEU A 797 -8.80 7.61 -3.35
CA LEU A 797 -9.86 7.95 -4.30
C LEU A 797 -9.32 8.16 -5.72
N THR A 798 -8.14 8.79 -5.87
CA THR A 798 -7.44 8.91 -7.16
C THR A 798 -7.21 7.55 -7.79
N LEU A 799 -6.76 6.55 -7.01
CA LEU A 799 -6.60 5.19 -7.50
C LEU A 799 -7.95 4.59 -7.96
N PHE A 800 -8.99 4.67 -7.13
CA PHE A 800 -10.29 4.07 -7.43
C PHE A 800 -10.92 4.69 -8.69
N VAL A 801 -11.02 6.02 -8.75
CA VAL A 801 -11.56 6.76 -9.91
C VAL A 801 -10.74 6.48 -11.16
N GLY A 802 -9.40 6.48 -11.05
CA GLY A 802 -8.51 6.19 -12.17
C GLY A 802 -8.68 4.77 -12.73
N VAL A 803 -8.93 3.77 -11.87
CA VAL A 803 -9.24 2.40 -12.31
C VAL A 803 -10.55 2.34 -13.08
N MET A 804 -11.60 3.00 -12.58
CA MET A 804 -12.91 3.04 -13.26
C MET A 804 -12.82 3.73 -14.63
N ASN A 805 -12.08 4.85 -14.71
CA ASN A 805 -11.84 5.55 -15.97
C ASN A 805 -11.05 4.69 -16.97
N LEU A 806 -9.98 4.03 -16.52
CA LEU A 806 -9.19 3.17 -17.40
C LEU A 806 -10.03 2.00 -17.94
N PHE A 807 -10.89 1.37 -17.14
CA PHE A 807 -11.82 0.37 -17.65
C PHE A 807 -12.81 0.94 -18.67
N ALA A 808 -13.37 2.13 -18.42
CA ALA A 808 -14.24 2.80 -19.37
C ALA A 808 -13.55 3.04 -20.73
N ASP A 809 -12.29 3.49 -20.74
CA ASP A 809 -11.54 3.67 -21.98
C ASP A 809 -11.21 2.35 -22.68
N MET A 810 -10.92 1.31 -21.89
CA MET A 810 -10.71 -0.03 -22.44
C MET A 810 -11.97 -0.57 -23.14
N TYR A 811 -13.16 -0.29 -22.62
CA TYR A 811 -14.43 -0.67 -23.25
C TYR A 811 -14.63 0.00 -24.62
N VAL A 812 -14.18 1.26 -24.79
CA VAL A 812 -14.16 1.91 -26.11
C VAL A 812 -13.24 1.17 -27.08
N ALA A 813 -12.10 0.68 -26.61
CA ALA A 813 -11.12 -0.03 -27.43
C ALA A 813 -11.50 -1.49 -27.70
N LYS A 814 -12.18 -2.18 -26.77
CA LYS A 814 -12.46 -3.62 -26.81
C LYS A 814 -13.59 -4.03 -25.86
N ASP A 815 -14.48 -4.91 -26.30
CA ASP A 815 -15.41 -5.60 -25.39
C ASP A 815 -14.67 -6.62 -24.50
N LEU A 816 -14.77 -6.46 -23.18
CA LEU A 816 -14.06 -7.22 -22.17
C LEU A 816 -14.93 -8.29 -21.47
N THR A 817 -16.25 -8.26 -21.65
CA THR A 817 -17.17 -9.18 -20.96
C THR A 817 -17.25 -10.54 -21.68
N ASN A 818 -17.47 -11.61 -20.90
CA ASN A 818 -17.67 -12.95 -21.46
C ASN A 818 -19.05 -13.05 -22.14
N ARG A 819 -19.19 -13.97 -23.10
CA ARG A 819 -20.51 -14.30 -23.68
C ARG A 819 -21.21 -15.33 -22.80
N ALA A 820 -22.53 -15.19 -22.65
CA ALA A 820 -23.33 -16.16 -21.90
C ALA A 820 -23.52 -17.48 -22.68
N TYR A 821 -23.44 -17.47 -24.02
CA TYR A 821 -23.68 -18.65 -24.88
C TYR A 821 -22.64 -18.79 -26.02
N PRO A 822 -21.96 -19.95 -26.17
CA PRO A 822 -21.08 -20.21 -27.33
C PRO A 822 -21.89 -20.62 -28.59
N ARG A 823 -21.60 -20.03 -29.77
CA ARG A 823 -22.05 -20.55 -31.09
C ARG A 823 -20.91 -20.72 -32.08
N LEU A 824 -21.07 -21.76 -32.92
CA LEU A 824 -20.24 -22.16 -34.05
C LEU A 824 -20.26 -21.11 -35.18
N SER A 825 -19.20 -20.30 -35.28
CA SER A 825 -18.50 -19.86 -36.51
C SER A 825 -17.99 -18.42 -36.38
N ASP A 826 -16.68 -18.27 -36.22
CA ASP A 826 -15.98 -16.97 -36.11
C ASP A 826 -15.83 -16.21 -37.44
N ARG A 827 -16.56 -16.58 -38.50
CA ARG A 827 -16.33 -16.01 -39.85
C ARG A 827 -17.09 -14.72 -40.16
N MET A 828 -17.97 -14.24 -39.29
CA MET A 828 -18.69 -12.96 -39.48
C MET A 828 -18.20 -11.81 -38.59
N PHE A 829 -17.19 -12.01 -37.74
CA PHE A 829 -16.78 -11.01 -36.74
C PHE A 829 -15.80 -9.93 -37.25
N ASN A 830 -15.28 -10.04 -38.48
CA ASN A 830 -14.23 -9.15 -39.00
C ASN A 830 -14.72 -7.98 -39.88
N LEU A 831 -16.01 -7.63 -39.85
CA LEU A 831 -16.54 -6.51 -40.63
C LEU A 831 -16.78 -5.22 -39.81
N PHE A 832 -16.53 -5.22 -38.50
CA PHE A 832 -16.98 -4.16 -37.58
C PHE A 832 -15.88 -3.44 -36.79
N HIS A 833 -14.61 -3.64 -37.12
CA HIS A 833 -13.52 -2.85 -36.53
C HIS A 833 -13.14 -1.70 -37.47
N LEU A 834 -13.62 -0.49 -37.17
CA LEU A 834 -12.92 0.72 -37.62
C LEU A 834 -11.53 0.73 -36.96
N PRO A 835 -10.46 1.14 -37.67
CA PRO A 835 -9.13 1.30 -37.08
C PRO A 835 -9.23 2.24 -35.88
N CYS A 836 -8.55 1.92 -34.76
CA CYS A 836 -8.60 2.72 -33.52
C CYS A 836 -8.45 4.23 -33.77
N VAL A 837 -7.66 4.64 -34.75
CA VAL A 837 -7.41 6.05 -35.09
C VAL A 837 -8.70 6.80 -35.51
N GLU A 838 -9.57 6.20 -36.31
CA GLU A 838 -10.81 6.84 -36.78
C GLU A 838 -11.87 6.94 -35.67
N LEU A 839 -11.90 5.96 -34.75
CA LEU A 839 -12.74 6.02 -33.54
C LEU A 839 -12.24 7.11 -32.56
N TRP A 840 -10.92 7.32 -32.47
CA TRP A 840 -10.32 8.35 -31.63
C TRP A 840 -10.47 9.77 -32.23
N GLU A 841 -10.51 9.91 -33.55
CA GLU A 841 -10.87 11.19 -34.19
C GLU A 841 -12.35 11.56 -33.97
N LEU A 842 -13.25 10.57 -33.91
CA LEU A 842 -14.63 10.75 -33.45
C LEU A 842 -14.69 11.12 -31.96
N TYR A 843 -13.90 10.44 -31.11
CA TYR A 843 -13.75 10.74 -29.68
C TYR A 843 -13.25 12.17 -29.44
N ASN A 844 -12.22 12.62 -30.16
CA ASN A 844 -11.67 13.98 -30.06
C ASN A 844 -12.54 15.04 -30.78
N GLY A 845 -13.23 14.67 -31.86
CA GLY A 845 -14.12 15.56 -32.61
C GLY A 845 -15.36 15.97 -31.82
N VAL A 846 -15.89 15.09 -30.96
CA VAL A 846 -16.98 15.43 -30.03
C VAL A 846 -16.49 16.37 -28.91
N ILE A 847 -15.24 16.23 -28.45
CA ILE A 847 -14.63 17.15 -27.46
C ILE A 847 -14.48 18.57 -28.05
N ALA A 848 -14.14 18.69 -29.34
CA ALA A 848 -14.01 19.99 -30.01
C ALA A 848 -15.35 20.71 -30.22
N PHE A 849 -16.47 19.99 -30.31
CA PHE A 849 -17.80 20.57 -30.52
C PHE A 849 -18.45 21.15 -29.25
N ASN A 850 -17.97 20.77 -28.06
CA ASN A 850 -18.47 21.27 -26.77
C ASN A 850 -17.63 22.41 -26.16
N ASN A 851 -16.54 22.81 -26.84
CA ASN A 851 -15.66 23.92 -26.43
C ASN A 851 -15.77 25.15 -27.35
N THR A 852 -16.86 25.27 -28.12
CA THR A 852 -17.20 26.47 -28.92
C THR A 852 -18.51 27.09 -28.49
#